data_AF-A0A8H7SNX7-F1
#
_entry.id   AF-A0A8H7SNX7-F1
#
_cell.length_a   1.000
_cell.length_b   1.000
_cell.length_c   1.000
_cell.angle_alpha   90.00
_cell.angle_beta   90.00
_cell.angle_gamma   90.00
#
_symmetry.space_group_name_H-M   'P 1'
#
loop_
_entity.id
_entity.type
_entity.pdbx_description
1 polymer ?
#
loop_
_entity_poly.entity_id
_entity_poly.type
_entity_poly.pdbx_seq_one_letter_code
_entity_poly.pdbx_strand_id
1 'polypeptide(L)'
;MDKELNSLLLKYKKSIDELQEISIKQETVNTSEKAITNNNKVTTADEDKVNQLLNKLKLDVDTLLNKRRLEVENSKQDVQLYIDNVLWNLFSRTELNNNTLLFNNDPHRKTDKECLMKMITTLLDFDKQQDDIVLHDWLKNVMTVYTHICTKSDKKIILQLLTTTSNISTWAVPLIQFNHLKNINDYIEILEIVFIDNQQWLEDDYLAVLDQLAIDYTFNKLVYESTNKDIDAETIFALTNKMTDLLIKAIQQLSTMKSLVKLLSQTIIHLSIMLIDSTLIATNYQEQIDSFITRLVHEFYSLKQVGWFFLPNIPFKALSTDSLWDITIYLLQIKNITTKPTSLNQILDDNLPCITRFQYELADNQVQGYFMLNCLTNIATCIPSGIDQIKFVDESNKNILSTCIVSIITYTLFTVAFIDKNLREVFYKDVRDSLVPICQYHTFVISLLFRWTVQHITVMERMALYLFHSLDLNHWVILKDDLKLLHNLLSQEQPNMTTQHAQIQLAKYVIGHLNFGYIDESVDPTVSKSQPWHNRKQPFLSYDIHEEIAFILLDTCQKFQPLPDTTTAIHRENKGAIELVGSVTSAVSTYLPIADQILLLKSNYASTTTSVANEMIDWAWSIALQLKLYDCPVSTRATEIEKSITLPFLKLILNSYNDVSSSHSALLIYISFLLSVTSRHFLRFSAGDGWMKLLTILKRGKPEAIIQTFSEIIPSFVYMHGDDFFNDDSLADFFKHMVELRNDPVLTKAASNRIRNNNNNKKLEKSITITGVGIIIGSHVWQAHLIDSVSNLLDESGHGFSYVDLVLHSWLKTVFLKSDWMWHSSYVSVVDTLCKLAFTLNRHRLVYDMLIEERKRMESTIKTATSSSPRITRFIKTMIPVTESIYPSLLIGEWSVLNLKANTFNKAPGIETQSYWFAFEALVMETVIEKDPYRDQISQVISSNNNDLLDNIQSVYKLMTVQKKPIEFLSIYRWLQHILVLPVDHVLLPLYLQMFFCLYYQRIDKITLGSLCFTKISEWITKLRNYIANVQTYYSQKMSSGHTTTNAEVLQQTFYAMWLWLGNADLLSLEKTNIDNLPTHYDLNRLKLCYGKLEQDQPWHHIDSYWMDLVDRDNLELDFLSYVWEGSQKFKTDNYDDDTMIKKSNSIIDDSISLSTTIKRQRLTTGKSTMIQLPVISISDPLLNK
;
A
#
# COMPACT_ATOMS: atom_id res chain seq x y z
N MET A 1 -58.77 21.54 56.30
CA MET A 1 -57.95 21.12 55.15
C MET A 1 -58.19 19.66 54.80
N ASP A 2 -57.57 18.67 55.45
CA ASP A 2 -57.68 17.24 55.02
C ASP A 2 -59.11 16.74 54.85
N LYS A 3 -60.02 17.09 55.75
CA LYS A 3 -61.44 16.68 55.65
C LYS A 3 -62.17 17.29 54.45
N GLU A 4 -61.77 18.49 54.04
CA GLU A 4 -62.44 19.27 53.00
C GLU A 4 -61.95 18.82 51.62
N LEU A 5 -60.63 18.75 51.42
CA LEU A 5 -60.04 18.20 50.20
C LEU A 5 -60.44 16.73 49.99
N ASN A 6 -60.39 15.89 51.03
CA ASN A 6 -60.86 14.50 50.92
C ASN A 6 -62.36 14.42 50.59
N SER A 7 -63.18 15.34 51.10
CA SER A 7 -64.61 15.36 50.75
C SER A 7 -64.87 15.76 49.30
N LEU A 8 -64.06 16.68 48.75
CA LEU A 8 -64.13 17.08 47.35
C LEU A 8 -63.62 15.96 46.43
N LEU A 9 -62.51 15.31 46.78
CA LEU A 9 -61.97 14.15 46.07
C LEU A 9 -62.93 12.96 46.09
N LEU A 10 -63.61 12.68 47.21
CA LEU A 10 -64.64 11.64 47.29
C LEU A 10 -65.87 11.95 46.42
N LYS A 11 -66.27 13.22 46.34
CA LYS A 11 -67.34 13.66 45.42
C LYS A 11 -66.91 13.50 43.97
N TYR A 12 -65.67 13.87 43.66
CA TYR A 12 -65.08 13.74 42.34
C TYR A 12 -65.02 12.27 41.90
N LYS A 13 -64.47 11.39 42.74
CA LYS A 13 -64.47 9.93 42.57
C LYS A 13 -65.86 9.38 42.28
N LYS A 14 -66.83 9.72 43.14
CA LYS A 14 -68.21 9.28 42.96
C LYS A 14 -68.79 9.72 41.62
N SER A 15 -68.51 10.95 41.19
CA SER A 15 -68.97 11.45 39.88
C SER A 15 -68.31 10.73 38.70
N ILE A 16 -67.02 10.36 38.81
CA ILE A 16 -66.32 9.57 37.79
C ILE A 16 -66.90 8.16 37.69
N ASP A 17 -67.08 7.48 38.82
CA ASP A 17 -67.60 6.11 38.85
C ASP A 17 -69.02 6.05 38.26
N GLU A 18 -69.86 7.04 38.60
CA GLU A 18 -71.21 7.19 38.04
C GLU A 18 -71.18 7.49 36.53
N LEU A 19 -70.21 8.27 36.05
CA LEU A 19 -70.01 8.54 34.62
C LEU A 19 -69.55 7.30 33.86
N GLN A 20 -68.62 6.52 34.42
CA GLN A 20 -68.16 5.25 33.82
C GLN A 20 -69.31 4.25 33.73
N GLU A 21 -70.12 4.10 34.79
CA GLU A 21 -71.29 3.22 34.79
C GLU A 21 -72.28 3.60 33.66
N ILE A 22 -72.47 4.90 33.43
CA ILE A 22 -73.40 5.40 32.41
C ILE A 22 -72.79 5.31 31.00
N SER A 23 -71.47 5.50 30.86
CA SER A 23 -70.75 5.27 29.59
C SER A 23 -70.85 3.81 29.16
N ILE A 24 -70.69 2.86 30.09
CA ILE A 24 -70.88 1.42 29.83
C ILE A 24 -72.33 1.16 29.39
N LYS A 25 -73.31 1.77 30.08
CA LYS A 25 -74.73 1.66 29.67
C LYS A 25 -74.97 2.24 28.27
N GLN A 26 -74.32 3.35 27.89
CA GLN A 26 -74.40 3.91 26.54
C GLN A 26 -73.83 2.95 25.49
N GLU A 27 -72.69 2.31 25.77
CA GLU A 27 -72.13 1.26 24.89
C GLU A 27 -73.08 0.05 24.77
N THR A 28 -73.73 -0.37 25.87
CA THR A 28 -74.75 -1.43 25.80
C THR A 28 -75.96 -1.02 24.96
N VAL A 29 -76.41 0.24 25.02
CA VAL A 29 -77.51 0.76 24.19
C VAL A 29 -77.10 0.82 22.71
N ASN A 30 -75.87 1.27 22.41
CA ASN A 30 -75.33 1.33 21.05
C ASN A 30 -75.11 -0.07 20.43
N THR A 31 -74.67 -1.06 21.24
CA THR A 31 -74.56 -2.46 20.79
C THR A 31 -75.92 -3.11 20.61
N SER A 32 -76.90 -2.78 21.47
CA SER A 32 -78.30 -3.24 21.34
C SER A 32 -78.97 -2.70 20.08
N GLU A 33 -78.73 -1.43 19.72
CA GLU A 33 -79.18 -0.86 18.44
C GLU A 33 -78.60 -1.61 17.25
N LYS A 34 -77.28 -1.84 17.22
CA LYS A 34 -76.64 -2.62 16.15
C LYS A 34 -77.23 -4.03 16.02
N ALA A 35 -77.66 -4.63 17.13
CA ALA A 35 -78.33 -5.93 17.15
C ALA A 35 -79.77 -5.86 16.61
N ILE A 36 -80.50 -4.76 16.86
CA ILE A 36 -81.88 -4.55 16.36
C ILE A 36 -81.87 -4.22 14.87
N THR A 37 -80.96 -3.36 14.38
CA THR A 37 -80.83 -3.02 12.95
C THR A 37 -80.45 -4.22 12.08
N ASN A 38 -79.83 -5.26 12.65
CA ASN A 38 -79.46 -6.48 11.94
C ASN A 38 -80.61 -7.52 11.83
N ASN A 39 -81.69 -7.40 12.60
CA ASN A 39 -82.81 -8.34 12.60
C ASN A 39 -84.00 -7.83 11.75
N ASN A 40 -83.94 -8.06 10.43
CA ASN A 40 -84.97 -7.74 9.42
C ASN A 40 -86.29 -8.58 9.54
N LYS A 41 -86.95 -8.61 10.71
CA LYS A 41 -88.24 -9.32 10.90
C LYS A 41 -89.25 -8.55 11.76
N VAL A 42 -89.26 -7.23 11.69
CA VAL A 42 -90.27 -6.41 12.37
C VAL A 42 -91.20 -5.77 11.33
N THR A 43 -92.51 -5.88 11.55
CA THR A 43 -93.56 -5.27 10.71
C THR A 43 -93.43 -3.75 10.73
N THR A 44 -93.63 -3.08 9.59
CA THR A 44 -93.38 -1.64 9.38
C THR A 44 -94.06 -0.69 10.39
N ALA A 45 -95.14 -1.12 11.06
CA ALA A 45 -95.82 -0.36 12.11
C ALA A 45 -95.17 -0.47 13.52
N ASP A 46 -94.42 -1.54 13.78
CA ASP A 46 -93.72 -1.77 15.05
C ASP A 46 -92.27 -1.24 15.01
N GLU A 47 -91.67 -1.19 13.83
CA GLU A 47 -90.36 -0.56 13.59
C GLU A 47 -90.36 0.91 14.00
N ASP A 48 -91.37 1.68 13.60
CA ASP A 48 -91.47 3.10 13.96
C ASP A 48 -91.61 3.31 15.48
N LYS A 49 -92.33 2.43 16.18
CA LYS A 49 -92.47 2.51 17.64
C LYS A 49 -91.19 2.11 18.37
N VAL A 50 -90.52 1.07 17.92
CA VAL A 50 -89.23 0.61 18.50
C VAL A 50 -88.14 1.65 18.23
N ASN A 51 -88.08 2.21 17.03
CA ASN A 51 -87.15 3.29 16.69
C ASN A 51 -87.46 4.58 17.47
N GLN A 52 -88.73 4.92 17.69
CA GLN A 52 -89.10 6.05 18.56
C GLN A 52 -88.70 5.81 20.02
N LEU A 53 -88.89 4.60 20.56
CA LEU A 53 -88.47 4.24 21.92
C LEU A 53 -86.95 4.23 22.05
N LEU A 54 -86.23 3.71 21.05
CA LEU A 54 -84.77 3.67 21.03
C LEU A 54 -84.18 5.08 20.90
N ASN A 55 -84.73 5.93 20.04
CA ASN A 55 -84.32 7.33 19.91
C ASN A 55 -84.61 8.12 21.17
N LYS A 56 -85.73 7.85 21.85
CA LYS A 56 -86.04 8.45 23.15
C LYS A 56 -85.07 7.97 24.22
N LEU A 57 -84.77 6.68 24.28
CA LEU A 57 -83.85 6.10 25.26
C LEU A 57 -82.40 6.56 25.01
N LYS A 58 -82.00 6.75 23.76
CA LYS A 58 -80.73 7.41 23.39
C LYS A 58 -80.69 8.85 23.83
N LEU A 59 -81.74 9.63 23.54
CA LEU A 59 -81.82 11.01 23.98
C LEU A 59 -81.75 11.09 25.51
N ASP A 60 -82.42 10.19 26.22
CA ASP A 60 -82.42 10.11 27.68
C ASP A 60 -81.03 9.69 28.21
N VAL A 61 -80.36 8.71 27.60
CA VAL A 61 -79.00 8.30 27.98
C VAL A 61 -77.97 9.38 27.66
N ASP A 62 -78.04 10.02 26.50
CA ASP A 62 -77.13 11.09 26.07
C ASP A 62 -77.33 12.36 26.92
N THR A 63 -78.57 12.71 27.27
CA THR A 63 -78.85 13.82 28.19
C THR A 63 -78.34 13.53 29.59
N LEU A 64 -78.51 12.30 30.08
CA LEU A 64 -78.02 11.87 31.39
C LEU A 64 -76.49 11.79 31.40
N LEU A 65 -75.86 11.33 30.31
CA LEU A 65 -74.41 11.30 30.14
C LEU A 65 -73.82 12.71 30.05
N ASN A 66 -74.45 13.63 29.32
CA ASN A 66 -74.04 15.04 29.28
C ASN A 66 -74.20 15.69 30.66
N LYS A 67 -75.26 15.37 31.39
CA LYS A 67 -75.45 15.82 32.77
C LYS A 67 -74.34 15.30 33.70
N ARG A 68 -73.98 14.02 33.60
CA ARG A 68 -72.89 13.43 34.40
C ARG A 68 -71.52 13.97 34.01
N ARG A 69 -71.27 14.20 32.71
CA ARG A 69 -70.05 14.90 32.24
C ARG A 69 -69.96 16.29 32.86
N LEU A 70 -71.07 17.03 32.90
CA LEU A 70 -71.12 18.34 33.55
C LEU A 70 -70.89 18.24 35.06
N GLU A 71 -71.46 17.22 35.73
CA GLU A 71 -71.24 16.99 37.16
C GLU A 71 -69.77 16.64 37.47
N VAL A 72 -69.11 15.85 36.62
CA VAL A 72 -67.67 15.55 36.71
C VAL A 72 -66.81 16.78 36.44
N GLU A 73 -67.14 17.60 35.44
CA GLU A 73 -66.42 18.86 35.18
C GLU A 73 -66.61 19.87 36.31
N ASN A 74 -67.80 19.95 36.90
CA ASN A 74 -68.04 20.81 38.06
C ASN A 74 -67.27 20.33 39.30
N SER A 75 -67.30 19.04 39.62
CA SER A 75 -66.56 18.50 40.77
C SER A 75 -65.04 18.59 40.56
N LYS A 76 -64.55 18.44 39.32
CA LYS A 76 -63.16 18.71 38.93
C LYS A 76 -62.79 20.18 39.13
N GLN A 77 -63.63 21.11 38.67
CA GLN A 77 -63.42 22.55 38.85
C GLN A 77 -63.44 22.93 40.34
N ASP A 78 -64.29 22.32 41.16
CA ASP A 78 -64.32 22.55 42.61
C ASP A 78 -63.00 22.14 43.28
N VAL A 79 -62.44 20.98 42.91
CA VAL A 79 -61.13 20.52 43.40
C VAL A 79 -60.01 21.45 42.90
N GLN A 80 -60.03 21.82 41.62
CA GLN A 80 -59.04 22.72 41.04
C GLN A 80 -59.07 24.12 41.68
N LEU A 81 -60.26 24.70 41.88
CA LEU A 81 -60.43 25.98 42.56
C LEU A 81 -59.94 25.91 44.01
N TYR A 82 -60.14 24.78 44.70
CA TYR A 82 -59.60 24.58 46.04
C TYR A 82 -58.07 24.59 46.02
N ILE A 83 -57.44 23.82 45.13
CA ILE A 83 -55.98 23.77 44.98
C ILE A 83 -55.43 25.16 44.61
N ASP A 84 -56.01 25.82 43.61
CA ASP A 84 -55.59 27.14 43.14
C ASP A 84 -55.74 28.21 44.23
N ASN A 85 -56.82 28.18 45.01
CA ASN A 85 -57.01 29.09 46.14
C ASN A 85 -55.99 28.85 47.26
N VAL A 86 -55.68 27.58 47.57
CA VAL A 86 -54.65 27.23 48.56
C VAL A 86 -53.28 27.70 48.07
N LEU A 87 -52.92 27.45 46.81
CA LEU A 87 -51.66 27.90 46.21
C LEU A 87 -51.57 29.44 46.15
N TRP A 88 -52.66 30.12 45.81
CA TRP A 88 -52.71 31.59 45.75
C TRP A 88 -52.59 32.27 47.11
N ASN A 89 -53.00 31.59 48.19
CA ASN A 89 -52.95 32.10 49.56
C ASN A 89 -51.64 31.78 50.30
N LEU A 90 -50.69 31.08 49.65
CA LEU A 90 -49.36 30.83 50.22
C LEU A 90 -48.63 32.15 50.46
N PHE A 91 -48.05 32.29 51.66
CA PHE A 91 -47.23 33.46 52.02
C PHE A 91 -46.03 33.59 51.07
N SER A 92 -45.46 32.46 50.67
CA SER A 92 -44.29 32.33 49.80
C SER A 92 -44.49 32.78 48.34
N ARG A 93 -45.73 33.13 47.93
CA ARG A 93 -46.09 33.51 46.54
C ARG A 93 -45.32 34.73 46.01
N THR A 94 -45.10 35.74 46.84
CA THR A 94 -44.40 36.97 46.43
C THR A 94 -42.88 36.75 46.28
N GLU A 95 -42.32 35.81 47.05
CA GLU A 95 -40.91 35.43 47.00
C GLU A 95 -40.59 34.54 45.79
N LEU A 96 -41.55 33.69 45.38
CA LEU A 96 -41.45 32.85 44.18
C LEU A 96 -41.42 33.67 42.88
N ASN A 97 -42.17 34.78 42.80
CA ASN A 97 -42.22 35.63 41.60
C ASN A 97 -40.94 36.45 41.36
N ASN A 98 -40.16 36.72 42.40
CA ASN A 98 -38.97 37.58 42.34
C ASN A 98 -37.64 36.80 42.36
N ASN A 99 -37.67 35.47 42.42
CA ASN A 99 -36.47 34.59 42.48
C ASN A 99 -35.47 34.93 43.60
N THR A 100 -35.89 35.58 44.69
CA THR A 100 -35.03 35.94 45.83
C THR A 100 -35.51 35.25 47.10
N LEU A 101 -35.02 34.03 47.34
CA LEU A 101 -35.29 33.25 48.55
C LEU A 101 -34.31 33.63 49.66
N LEU A 102 -34.66 34.60 50.52
CA LEU A 102 -33.71 35.21 51.45
C LEU A 102 -33.55 34.48 52.81
N PHE A 103 -34.55 33.75 53.33
CA PHE A 103 -34.42 33.05 54.64
C PHE A 103 -35.22 31.74 54.75
N ASN A 104 -34.56 30.62 55.08
CA ASN A 104 -35.18 29.27 55.14
C ASN A 104 -35.92 28.95 56.46
N ASN A 105 -35.78 29.77 57.50
CA ASN A 105 -36.27 29.46 58.86
C ASN A 105 -37.53 30.24 59.27
N ASP A 106 -38.20 30.94 58.35
CA ASP A 106 -39.40 31.73 58.65
C ASP A 106 -40.57 30.82 59.10
N PRO A 107 -41.23 31.09 60.25
CA PRO A 107 -42.37 30.30 60.72
C PRO A 107 -43.50 30.21 59.68
N HIS A 108 -43.73 31.26 58.89
CA HIS A 108 -44.76 31.27 57.84
C HIS A 108 -44.43 30.31 56.68
N ARG A 109 -43.14 30.17 56.35
CA ARG A 109 -42.68 29.20 55.35
C ARG A 109 -42.79 27.75 55.85
N LYS A 110 -42.59 27.50 57.15
CA LYS A 110 -42.82 26.16 57.75
C LYS A 110 -44.29 25.76 57.69
N THR A 111 -45.21 26.70 57.96
CA THR A 111 -46.65 26.44 57.84
C THR A 111 -47.07 26.20 56.39
N ASP A 112 -46.51 26.95 55.43
CA ASP A 112 -46.73 26.71 53.99
C ASP A 112 -46.24 25.32 53.56
N LYS A 113 -45.07 24.87 54.05
CA LYS A 113 -44.54 23.53 53.78
C LYS A 113 -45.41 22.40 54.35
N GLU A 114 -45.83 22.52 55.61
CA GLU A 114 -46.73 21.53 56.23
C GLU A 114 -48.08 21.46 55.51
N CYS A 115 -48.59 22.62 55.04
CA CYS A 115 -49.81 22.71 54.26
C CYS A 115 -49.67 21.96 52.92
N LEU A 116 -48.62 22.24 52.17
CA LEU A 116 -48.35 21.59 50.88
C LEU A 116 -48.08 20.09 51.03
N MET A 117 -47.33 19.67 52.05
CA MET A 117 -47.07 18.25 52.30
C MET A 117 -48.34 17.47 52.63
N LYS A 118 -49.23 18.02 53.45
CA LYS A 118 -50.53 17.39 53.73
C LYS A 118 -51.34 17.23 52.45
N MET A 119 -51.36 18.25 51.60
CA MET A 119 -52.04 18.22 50.31
C MET A 119 -51.45 17.15 49.37
N ILE A 120 -50.12 17.06 49.28
CA ILE A 120 -49.41 16.03 48.51
C ILE A 120 -49.75 14.63 49.03
N THR A 121 -49.70 14.40 50.35
CA THR A 121 -50.03 13.09 50.92
C THR A 121 -51.47 12.69 50.66
N THR A 122 -52.42 13.62 50.77
CA THR A 122 -53.84 13.32 50.48
C THR A 122 -54.11 13.04 49.01
N LEU A 123 -53.38 13.71 48.10
CA LEU A 123 -53.51 13.45 46.66
C LEU A 123 -52.85 12.13 46.27
N LEU A 124 -51.70 11.77 46.86
CA LEU A 124 -51.03 10.49 46.65
C LEU A 124 -51.81 9.30 47.24
N ASP A 125 -52.47 9.48 48.40
CA ASP A 125 -53.34 8.45 48.97
C ASP A 125 -54.61 8.23 48.12
N PHE A 126 -55.04 9.25 47.39
CA PHE A 126 -56.13 9.15 46.42
C PHE A 126 -55.69 8.50 45.10
N ASP A 127 -54.47 8.82 44.62
CA ASP A 127 -53.84 8.20 43.44
C ASP A 127 -53.79 6.68 43.54
N LYS A 128 -53.40 6.16 44.71
CA LYS A 128 -53.41 4.71 45.02
C LYS A 128 -54.79 4.05 44.86
N GLN A 129 -55.87 4.83 44.85
CA GLN A 129 -57.24 4.34 44.74
C GLN A 129 -57.88 4.58 43.36
N GLN A 130 -57.30 5.44 42.51
CA GLN A 130 -57.84 5.85 41.21
C GLN A 130 -56.75 6.50 40.35
N ASP A 131 -56.33 5.80 39.28
CA ASP A 131 -55.32 6.28 38.31
C ASP A 131 -56.00 7.24 37.31
N ASP A 132 -55.79 8.55 37.47
CA ASP A 132 -56.40 9.61 36.65
C ASP A 132 -55.37 10.65 36.19
N ILE A 133 -55.36 10.96 34.89
CA ILE A 133 -54.43 11.90 34.25
C ILE A 133 -54.55 13.31 34.86
N VAL A 134 -55.76 13.72 35.25
CA VAL A 134 -56.01 15.04 35.84
C VAL A 134 -55.38 15.16 37.23
N LEU A 135 -55.34 14.05 37.98
CA LEU A 135 -54.70 13.98 39.28
C LEU A 135 -53.19 14.20 39.16
N HIS A 136 -52.56 13.61 38.14
CA HIS A 136 -51.13 13.79 37.86
C HIS A 136 -50.78 15.25 37.56
N ASP A 137 -51.65 16.00 36.86
CA ASP A 137 -51.46 17.45 36.63
C ASP A 137 -51.56 18.25 37.93
N TRP A 138 -52.51 17.91 38.81
CA TRP A 138 -52.60 18.52 40.14
C TRP A 138 -51.38 18.21 41.01
N LEU A 139 -50.95 16.94 41.06
CA LEU A 139 -49.74 16.53 41.78
C LEU A 139 -48.50 17.25 41.24
N LYS A 140 -48.35 17.36 39.92
CA LYS A 140 -47.25 18.10 39.28
C LYS A 140 -47.25 19.57 39.66
N ASN A 141 -48.39 20.25 39.63
CA ASN A 141 -48.49 21.68 40.00
C ASN A 141 -48.18 21.91 41.49
N VAL A 142 -48.67 21.05 42.37
CA VAL A 142 -48.45 21.18 43.81
C VAL A 142 -47.02 20.82 44.18
N MET A 143 -46.48 19.73 43.62
CA MET A 143 -45.11 19.29 43.87
C MET A 143 -44.08 20.25 43.28
N THR A 144 -44.31 20.85 42.10
CA THR A 144 -43.41 21.88 41.56
C THR A 144 -43.31 23.09 42.48
N VAL A 145 -44.44 23.63 42.94
CA VAL A 145 -44.46 24.74 43.92
C VAL A 145 -43.76 24.33 45.22
N TYR A 146 -43.99 23.11 45.70
CA TYR A 146 -43.32 22.59 46.88
C TYR A 146 -41.79 22.48 46.68
N THR A 147 -41.31 21.98 45.53
CA THR A 147 -39.87 21.86 45.24
C THR A 147 -39.13 23.19 45.18
N HIS A 148 -39.82 24.30 44.87
CA HIS A 148 -39.24 25.66 44.87
C HIS A 148 -39.12 26.26 46.28
N ILE A 149 -39.97 25.85 47.23
CA ILE A 149 -40.00 26.35 48.62
C ILE A 149 -39.10 25.47 49.54
N CYS A 150 -38.79 24.25 49.12
CA CYS A 150 -38.15 23.22 49.92
C CYS A 150 -36.64 23.37 50.16
N THR A 151 -36.20 22.82 51.30
CA THR A 151 -34.77 22.58 51.56
C THR A 151 -34.32 21.24 50.96
N LYS A 152 -33.00 21.01 50.88
CA LYS A 152 -32.43 19.81 50.24
C LYS A 152 -32.88 18.48 50.89
N SER A 153 -33.15 18.46 52.20
CA SER A 153 -33.69 17.29 52.91
C SER A 153 -35.14 17.00 52.54
N ASP A 154 -35.94 18.04 52.27
CA ASP A 154 -37.37 17.90 51.98
C ASP A 154 -37.60 17.26 50.60
N LYS A 155 -36.66 17.43 49.67
CA LYS A 155 -36.69 16.76 48.35
C LYS A 155 -36.48 15.24 48.45
N LYS A 156 -35.79 14.74 49.50
CA LYS A 156 -35.63 13.30 49.76
C LYS A 156 -36.96 12.66 50.15
N ILE A 157 -37.78 13.38 50.91
CA ILE A 157 -39.12 12.94 51.32
C ILE A 157 -40.03 12.82 50.09
N ILE A 158 -39.94 13.75 49.14
CA ILE A 158 -40.70 13.67 47.88
C ILE A 158 -40.31 12.41 47.10
N LEU A 159 -39.01 12.11 46.97
CA LEU A 159 -38.55 10.88 46.32
C LEU A 159 -39.09 9.62 47.01
N GLN A 160 -39.01 9.54 48.34
CA GLN A 160 -39.56 8.41 49.12
C GLN A 160 -41.08 8.28 49.00
N LEU A 161 -41.80 9.38 48.75
CA LEU A 161 -43.23 9.34 48.49
C LEU A 161 -43.52 8.85 47.05
N LEU A 162 -42.72 9.29 46.08
CA LEU A 162 -42.78 8.83 44.69
C LEU A 162 -42.42 7.34 44.56
N THR A 163 -41.56 6.77 45.40
CA THR A 163 -41.31 5.31 45.40
C THR A 163 -42.54 4.48 45.75
N THR A 164 -43.63 5.09 46.25
CA THR A 164 -44.89 4.41 46.56
C THR A 164 -45.99 4.54 45.49
N THR A 165 -45.67 5.16 44.34
CA THR A 165 -46.57 5.37 43.19
C THR A 165 -46.11 4.63 41.94
N SER A 166 -47.05 4.20 41.10
CA SER A 166 -46.80 3.53 39.81
C SER A 166 -46.87 4.51 38.62
N ASN A 167 -46.28 4.17 37.46
CA ASN A 167 -46.37 4.92 36.18
C ASN A 167 -45.75 6.33 36.18
N ILE A 168 -44.69 6.52 36.95
CA ILE A 168 -43.99 7.81 37.16
C ILE A 168 -43.37 8.36 35.88
N SER A 169 -42.94 7.49 34.97
CA SER A 169 -42.35 7.84 33.67
C SER A 169 -43.20 8.80 32.84
N THR A 170 -44.52 8.80 33.02
CA THR A 170 -45.45 9.60 32.20
C THR A 170 -45.63 11.04 32.67
N TRP A 171 -45.44 11.34 33.97
CA TRP A 171 -45.80 12.65 34.53
C TRP A 171 -44.80 13.22 35.55
N ALA A 172 -44.12 12.37 36.32
CA ALA A 172 -43.30 12.77 37.47
C ALA A 172 -41.81 12.92 37.14
N VAL A 173 -41.38 12.59 35.92
CA VAL A 173 -39.99 12.74 35.43
C VAL A 173 -39.38 14.14 35.70
N PRO A 174 -40.07 15.29 35.49
CA PRO A 174 -39.50 16.61 35.78
C PRO A 174 -39.26 16.88 37.26
N LEU A 175 -39.93 16.15 38.16
CA LEU A 175 -39.83 16.33 39.62
C LEU A 175 -38.56 15.68 40.20
N ILE A 176 -37.90 14.83 39.41
CA ILE A 176 -36.71 14.05 39.78
C ILE A 176 -35.41 14.81 39.44
N GLN A 177 -35.50 15.99 38.80
CA GLN A 177 -34.32 16.78 38.43
C GLN A 177 -33.65 17.45 39.65
N PHE A 178 -32.49 16.93 40.05
CA PHE A 178 -31.65 17.49 41.11
C PHE A 178 -30.61 18.48 40.57
N ASN A 179 -31.05 19.69 40.20
CA ASN A 179 -30.12 20.74 39.81
C ASN A 179 -29.32 21.24 41.05
N HIS A 180 -27.98 21.07 41.01
CA HIS A 180 -26.99 21.60 41.97
C HIS A 180 -26.87 20.90 43.35
N LEU A 181 -26.62 19.58 43.35
CA LEU A 181 -26.07 18.91 44.54
C LEU A 181 -24.58 19.28 44.71
N LYS A 182 -24.24 19.87 45.86
CA LYS A 182 -22.86 20.24 46.24
C LYS A 182 -22.15 19.15 47.06
N ASN A 183 -22.89 18.13 47.51
CA ASN A 183 -22.41 17.10 48.41
C ASN A 183 -22.79 15.73 47.84
N ILE A 184 -21.83 14.81 47.80
CA ILE A 184 -21.94 13.56 47.05
C ILE A 184 -22.59 12.46 47.89
N ASN A 185 -22.43 12.51 49.22
CA ASN A 185 -23.16 11.61 50.11
C ASN A 185 -24.68 11.78 49.95
N ASP A 186 -25.14 13.01 49.72
CA ASP A 186 -26.56 13.27 49.44
C ASP A 186 -27.02 12.64 48.11
N TYR A 187 -26.14 12.52 47.11
CA TYR A 187 -26.46 11.89 45.82
C TYR A 187 -26.41 10.36 45.91
N ILE A 188 -25.45 9.81 46.66
CA ILE A 188 -25.35 8.37 46.97
C ILE A 188 -26.61 7.91 47.73
N GLU A 189 -27.06 8.69 48.73
CA GLU A 189 -28.32 8.41 49.45
C GLU A 189 -29.55 8.48 48.53
N ILE A 190 -29.57 9.38 47.54
CA ILE A 190 -30.65 9.42 46.54
C ILE A 190 -30.65 8.15 45.68
N LEU A 191 -29.48 7.68 45.25
CA LEU A 191 -29.35 6.42 44.50
C LEU A 191 -29.79 5.22 45.34
N GLU A 192 -29.46 5.20 46.63
CA GLU A 192 -29.90 4.16 47.56
C GLU A 192 -31.43 4.13 47.72
N ILE A 193 -32.07 5.29 47.90
CA ILE A 193 -33.54 5.39 47.96
C ILE A 193 -34.20 4.89 46.65
N VAL A 194 -33.63 5.24 45.51
CA VAL A 194 -34.20 4.90 44.20
C VAL A 194 -34.04 3.42 43.87
N PHE A 195 -32.86 2.83 44.11
CA PHE A 195 -32.53 1.49 43.62
C PHE A 195 -32.60 0.38 44.68
N ILE A 196 -32.49 0.70 45.98
CA ILE A 196 -32.46 -0.31 47.06
C ILE A 196 -33.78 -0.31 47.85
N ASP A 197 -34.30 0.87 48.19
CA ASP A 197 -35.51 0.98 49.03
C ASP A 197 -36.81 0.77 48.24
N ASN A 198 -36.75 0.79 46.91
CA ASN A 198 -37.93 0.74 46.04
C ASN A 198 -38.15 -0.64 45.40
N GLN A 199 -39.40 -1.12 45.40
CA GLN A 199 -39.78 -2.43 44.84
C GLN A 199 -41.02 -2.39 43.94
N GLN A 200 -41.65 -1.23 43.72
CA GLN A 200 -42.96 -1.14 43.06
C GLN A 200 -42.92 -0.67 41.60
N TRP A 201 -41.83 -0.05 41.17
CA TRP A 201 -41.73 0.52 39.82
C TRP A 201 -41.55 -0.54 38.72
N LEU A 202 -42.06 -0.20 37.53
CA LEU A 202 -41.81 -0.97 36.31
C LEU A 202 -40.44 -0.62 35.72
N GLU A 203 -39.95 -1.46 34.80
CA GLU A 203 -38.64 -1.29 34.17
C GLU A 203 -38.51 0.08 33.46
N ASP A 204 -39.55 0.53 32.76
CA ASP A 204 -39.59 1.83 32.07
C ASP A 204 -39.52 3.03 33.03
N ASP A 205 -40.09 2.90 34.24
CA ASP A 205 -40.03 3.93 35.26
C ASP A 205 -38.59 4.09 35.79
N TYR A 206 -37.89 2.98 36.05
CA TYR A 206 -36.49 3.01 36.45
C TYR A 206 -35.59 3.63 35.37
N LEU A 207 -35.79 3.29 34.10
CA LEU A 207 -35.02 3.85 32.99
C LEU A 207 -35.23 5.36 32.86
N ALA A 208 -36.48 5.83 32.91
CA ALA A 208 -36.81 7.25 32.85
C ALA A 208 -36.18 8.04 34.02
N VAL A 209 -36.13 7.45 35.21
CA VAL A 209 -35.44 8.04 36.38
C VAL A 209 -33.93 8.11 36.16
N LEU A 210 -33.33 7.04 35.63
CA LEU A 210 -31.89 6.96 35.39
C LEU A 210 -31.40 8.03 34.40
N ASP A 211 -32.16 8.27 33.33
CA ASP A 211 -31.90 9.33 32.36
C ASP A 211 -31.92 10.73 32.99
N GLN A 212 -32.83 10.99 33.94
CA GLN A 212 -32.89 12.28 34.63
C GLN A 212 -31.80 12.45 35.69
N LEU A 213 -31.37 11.37 36.33
CA LEU A 213 -30.31 11.40 37.33
C LEU A 213 -28.95 11.72 36.70
N ALA A 214 -28.74 11.37 35.43
CA ALA A 214 -27.54 11.67 34.65
C ALA A 214 -26.24 11.39 35.43
N ILE A 215 -26.13 10.15 35.93
CA ILE A 215 -25.04 9.67 36.80
C ILE A 215 -23.66 10.07 36.26
N ASP A 216 -23.42 9.86 34.97
CA ASP A 216 -22.14 10.14 34.32
C ASP A 216 -21.79 11.64 34.35
N TYR A 217 -22.75 12.50 34.01
CA TYR A 217 -22.57 13.95 34.00
C TYR A 217 -22.32 14.50 35.41
N THR A 218 -23.08 14.01 36.39
CA THR A 218 -22.92 14.43 37.79
C THR A 218 -21.57 13.98 38.34
N PHE A 219 -21.16 12.74 38.07
CA PHE A 219 -19.84 12.23 38.44
C PHE A 219 -18.71 13.05 37.80
N ASN A 220 -18.77 13.35 36.49
CA ASN A 220 -17.74 14.16 35.81
C ASN A 220 -17.57 15.53 36.46
N LYS A 221 -18.71 16.21 36.68
CA LYS A 221 -18.74 17.53 37.28
C LYS A 221 -18.15 17.51 38.68
N LEU A 222 -18.40 16.45 39.44
CA LEU A 222 -17.88 16.28 40.79
C LEU A 222 -16.37 16.02 40.79
N VAL A 223 -15.87 15.19 39.87
CA VAL A 223 -14.42 14.98 39.66
C VAL A 223 -13.74 16.30 39.24
N TYR A 224 -14.38 17.10 38.39
CA TYR A 224 -13.87 18.41 38.00
C TYR A 224 -13.94 19.47 39.12
N GLU A 225 -14.96 19.44 39.97
CA GLU A 225 -15.06 20.33 41.13
C GLU A 225 -14.12 19.92 42.28
N SER A 226 -13.80 18.63 42.41
CA SER A 226 -12.87 18.12 43.41
C SER A 226 -11.40 18.37 43.04
N THR A 227 -11.06 18.25 41.74
CA THR A 227 -9.72 18.58 41.21
C THR A 227 -9.35 20.06 41.42
N ASN A 228 -10.31 20.98 41.43
CA ASN A 228 -10.08 22.42 41.65
C ASN A 228 -9.90 22.83 43.14
N LYS A 229 -10.08 21.91 44.10
CA LYS A 229 -10.14 22.20 45.54
C LYS A 229 -9.06 21.49 46.38
N ASP A 230 -8.00 20.97 45.77
CA ASP A 230 -6.96 20.16 46.47
C ASP A 230 -7.58 19.00 47.28
N ILE A 231 -8.51 18.26 46.68
CA ILE A 231 -9.10 17.07 47.30
C ILE A 231 -8.23 15.84 46.98
N ASP A 232 -7.82 15.10 48.01
CA ASP A 232 -6.97 13.90 47.90
C ASP A 232 -7.61 12.81 47.00
N ALA A 233 -6.81 12.22 46.11
CA ALA A 233 -7.25 11.18 45.17
C ALA A 233 -7.90 9.95 45.85
N GLU A 234 -7.50 9.64 47.09
CA GLU A 234 -8.11 8.58 47.90
C GLU A 234 -9.61 8.79 48.14
N THR A 235 -10.04 10.04 48.29
CA THR A 235 -11.45 10.36 48.48
C THR A 235 -12.26 10.12 47.21
N ILE A 236 -11.65 10.33 46.03
CA ILE A 236 -12.26 10.04 44.73
C ILE A 236 -12.41 8.53 44.56
N PHE A 237 -11.36 7.74 44.84
CA PHE A 237 -11.46 6.28 44.81
C PHE A 237 -12.48 5.72 45.81
N ALA A 238 -12.50 6.22 47.05
CA ALA A 238 -13.47 5.80 48.06
C ALA A 238 -14.92 6.10 47.63
N LEU A 239 -15.11 7.21 46.92
CA LEU A 239 -16.39 7.64 46.39
C LEU A 239 -16.85 6.78 45.21
N THR A 240 -15.96 6.54 44.25
CA THR A 240 -16.24 5.67 43.12
C THR A 240 -16.54 4.25 43.60
N ASN A 241 -15.79 3.73 44.57
CA ASN A 241 -16.05 2.43 45.19
C ASN A 241 -17.46 2.35 45.80
N LYS A 242 -17.87 3.35 46.59
CA LYS A 242 -19.23 3.37 47.16
C LYS A 242 -20.31 3.40 46.08
N MET A 243 -20.08 4.18 45.03
CA MET A 243 -21.03 4.32 43.92
C MET A 243 -21.15 3.01 43.13
N THR A 244 -20.03 2.38 42.77
CA THR A 244 -20.03 1.09 42.08
C THR A 244 -20.65 -0.02 42.94
N ASP A 245 -20.38 -0.05 44.24
CA ASP A 245 -20.92 -1.06 45.15
C ASP A 245 -22.45 -0.95 45.26
N LEU A 246 -23.00 0.26 45.28
CA LEU A 246 -24.45 0.49 45.25
C LEU A 246 -25.07 0.04 43.94
N LEU A 247 -24.46 0.41 42.80
CA LEU A 247 -24.96 0.01 41.48
C LEU A 247 -24.88 -1.51 41.27
N ILE A 248 -23.84 -2.17 41.79
CA ILE A 248 -23.73 -3.63 41.74
C ILE A 248 -24.80 -4.29 42.62
N LYS A 249 -25.05 -3.78 43.83
CA LYS A 249 -26.17 -4.25 44.67
C LYS A 249 -27.52 -4.07 43.99
N ALA A 250 -27.74 -2.94 43.32
CA ALA A 250 -28.93 -2.69 42.53
C ALA A 250 -29.09 -3.72 41.40
N ILE A 251 -28.00 -4.04 40.67
CA ILE A 251 -27.99 -5.08 39.64
C ILE A 251 -28.36 -6.46 40.21
N GLN A 252 -27.85 -6.81 41.41
CA GLN A 252 -28.17 -8.08 42.06
C GLN A 252 -29.64 -8.17 42.48
N GLN A 253 -30.20 -7.09 43.03
CA GLN A 253 -31.61 -7.03 43.47
C GLN A 253 -32.58 -7.00 42.28
N LEU A 254 -32.26 -6.26 41.21
CA LEU A 254 -33.12 -6.02 40.05
C LEU A 254 -32.78 -6.92 38.86
N SER A 255 -32.18 -8.10 39.12
CA SER A 255 -31.67 -9.02 38.09
C SER A 255 -32.71 -9.52 37.07
N THR A 256 -34.00 -9.37 37.35
CA THR A 256 -35.11 -9.72 36.45
C THR A 256 -35.31 -8.71 35.30
N MET A 257 -34.89 -7.45 35.47
CA MET A 257 -35.08 -6.35 34.51
C MET A 257 -33.85 -6.20 33.59
N LYS A 258 -33.91 -6.78 32.38
CA LYS A 258 -32.73 -6.95 31.52
C LYS A 258 -32.18 -5.64 30.96
N SER A 259 -33.03 -4.69 30.56
CA SER A 259 -32.62 -3.42 29.98
C SER A 259 -32.07 -2.46 31.03
N LEU A 260 -32.66 -2.47 32.24
CA LEU A 260 -32.15 -1.71 33.38
C LEU A 260 -30.77 -2.20 33.81
N VAL A 261 -30.58 -3.52 33.95
CA VAL A 261 -29.28 -4.09 34.31
C VAL A 261 -28.22 -3.77 33.25
N LYS A 262 -28.60 -3.79 31.96
CA LYS A 262 -27.70 -3.38 30.86
C LYS A 262 -27.27 -1.92 30.98
N LEU A 263 -28.18 -1.00 31.28
CA LEU A 263 -27.84 0.42 31.42
C LEU A 263 -26.97 0.65 32.66
N LEU A 264 -27.32 0.05 33.81
CA LEU A 264 -26.54 0.14 35.04
C LEU A 264 -25.11 -0.37 34.88
N SER A 265 -24.92 -1.52 34.25
CA SER A 265 -23.58 -2.06 33.96
C SER A 265 -22.78 -1.18 33.00
N GLN A 266 -23.41 -0.57 32.00
CA GLN A 266 -22.77 0.43 31.13
C GLN A 266 -22.33 1.67 31.91
N THR A 267 -23.15 2.18 32.84
CA THR A 267 -22.75 3.31 33.69
C THR A 267 -21.55 2.98 34.57
N ILE A 268 -21.49 1.77 35.16
CA ILE A 268 -20.30 1.34 35.94
C ILE A 268 -19.04 1.37 35.08
N ILE A 269 -19.09 0.87 33.84
CA ILE A 269 -17.95 0.92 32.92
C ILE A 269 -17.59 2.37 32.59
N HIS A 270 -18.56 3.22 32.28
CA HIS A 270 -18.30 4.61 31.95
C HIS A 270 -17.65 5.36 33.12
N LEU A 271 -18.14 5.16 34.35
CA LEU A 271 -17.53 5.66 35.58
C LEU A 271 -16.07 5.19 35.73
N SER A 272 -15.78 3.93 35.41
CA SER A 272 -14.41 3.40 35.46
C SER A 272 -13.47 4.07 34.45
N ILE A 273 -13.94 4.32 33.22
CA ILE A 273 -13.17 5.01 32.16
C ILE A 273 -12.92 6.46 32.58
N MET A 274 -13.96 7.15 33.05
CA MET A 274 -13.86 8.54 33.50
C MET A 274 -12.92 8.73 34.70
N LEU A 275 -12.88 7.75 35.61
CA LEU A 275 -11.92 7.75 36.73
C LEU A 275 -10.48 7.69 36.20
N ILE A 276 -10.22 6.81 35.24
CA ILE A 276 -8.88 6.62 34.64
C ILE A 276 -8.47 7.84 33.81
N ASP A 277 -9.38 8.42 33.03
CA ASP A 277 -9.13 9.60 32.19
C ASP A 277 -8.91 10.89 33.00
N SER A 278 -9.24 10.88 34.29
CA SER A 278 -9.05 12.05 35.15
C SER A 278 -7.57 12.36 35.39
N THR A 279 -7.18 13.61 35.13
CA THR A 279 -5.80 14.09 35.00
C THR A 279 -4.90 13.94 36.24
N LEU A 280 -5.47 13.66 37.43
CA LEU A 280 -4.73 13.48 38.69
C LEU A 280 -4.26 12.04 38.95
N ILE A 281 -4.89 11.03 38.32
CA ILE A 281 -4.77 9.62 38.71
C ILE A 281 -3.77 8.85 37.84
N ALA A 282 -3.43 9.38 36.66
CA ALA A 282 -2.82 8.64 35.56
C ALA A 282 -1.40 8.05 35.78
N THR A 283 -0.72 8.29 36.91
CA THR A 283 0.60 7.65 37.18
C THR A 283 0.95 7.40 38.66
N ASN A 284 0.40 8.15 39.62
CA ASN A 284 0.85 8.08 41.03
C ASN A 284 0.11 7.03 41.89
N TYR A 285 -1.03 6.48 41.44
CA TYR A 285 -1.91 5.60 42.23
C TYR A 285 -2.18 4.24 41.57
N GLN A 286 -1.15 3.65 40.94
CA GLN A 286 -1.29 2.39 40.19
C GLN A 286 -1.89 1.23 41.00
N GLU A 287 -1.50 1.05 42.27
CA GLU A 287 -2.02 -0.02 43.14
C GLU A 287 -3.53 0.11 43.42
N GLN A 288 -4.04 1.35 43.53
CA GLN A 288 -5.45 1.61 43.79
C GLN A 288 -6.29 1.36 42.53
N ILE A 289 -5.76 1.72 41.35
CA ILE A 289 -6.37 1.39 40.04
C ILE A 289 -6.41 -0.13 39.86
N ASP A 290 -5.29 -0.80 40.11
CA ASP A 290 -5.14 -2.25 40.03
C ASP A 290 -6.15 -2.97 40.93
N SER A 291 -6.23 -2.58 42.21
CA SER A 291 -7.20 -3.15 43.15
C SER A 291 -8.65 -2.88 42.75
N PHE A 292 -8.97 -1.69 42.23
CA PHE A 292 -10.32 -1.32 41.83
C PHE A 292 -10.80 -2.13 40.62
N ILE A 293 -9.99 -2.15 39.56
CA ILE A 293 -10.34 -2.84 38.31
C ILE A 293 -10.34 -4.36 38.51
N THR A 294 -9.36 -4.94 39.24
CA THR A 294 -9.37 -6.36 39.56
C THR A 294 -10.65 -6.73 40.33
N ARG A 295 -11.07 -5.92 41.30
CA ARG A 295 -12.34 -6.13 42.02
C ARG A 295 -13.55 -6.09 41.08
N LEU A 296 -13.62 -5.11 40.18
CA LEU A 296 -14.70 -5.02 39.19
C LEU A 296 -14.77 -6.27 38.31
N VAL A 297 -13.64 -6.79 37.83
CA VAL A 297 -13.61 -8.03 37.04
C VAL A 297 -14.18 -9.21 37.82
N HIS A 298 -13.83 -9.34 39.10
CA HIS A 298 -14.35 -10.42 39.96
C HIS A 298 -15.86 -10.30 40.19
N GLU A 299 -16.35 -9.09 40.46
CA GLU A 299 -17.77 -8.78 40.63
C GLU A 299 -18.56 -9.11 39.35
N PHE A 300 -18.15 -8.60 38.19
CA PHE A 300 -18.81 -8.88 36.92
C PHE A 300 -18.75 -10.36 36.51
N TYR A 301 -17.65 -11.06 36.80
CA TYR A 301 -17.55 -12.49 36.57
C TYR A 301 -18.53 -13.28 37.46
N SER A 302 -18.71 -12.85 38.72
CA SER A 302 -19.63 -13.48 39.69
C SER A 302 -21.11 -13.30 39.32
N LEU A 303 -21.46 -12.22 38.60
CA LEU A 303 -22.82 -11.91 38.13
C LEU A 303 -23.32 -12.82 37.00
N LYS A 304 -22.50 -13.76 36.54
CA LYS A 304 -22.81 -14.77 35.52
C LYS A 304 -23.59 -14.22 34.31
N GLN A 305 -24.89 -14.52 34.24
CA GLN A 305 -25.75 -14.35 33.07
C GLN A 305 -25.83 -12.93 32.49
N VAL A 306 -25.50 -11.88 33.25
CA VAL A 306 -25.57 -10.50 32.75
C VAL A 306 -24.20 -9.80 32.78
N GLY A 307 -23.28 -10.23 33.65
CA GLY A 307 -22.00 -9.55 33.82
C GLY A 307 -20.98 -9.80 32.71
N TRP A 308 -20.99 -10.98 32.07
CA TRP A 308 -19.98 -11.35 31.08
C TRP A 308 -19.96 -10.46 29.83
N PHE A 309 -21.13 -9.95 29.42
CA PHE A 309 -21.27 -9.05 28.26
C PHE A 309 -20.41 -7.79 28.37
N PHE A 310 -20.09 -7.39 29.60
CA PHE A 310 -19.44 -6.13 29.94
C PHE A 310 -17.94 -6.28 30.21
N LEU A 311 -17.45 -7.51 30.46
CA LEU A 311 -16.04 -7.78 30.74
C LEU A 311 -15.08 -7.24 29.66
N PRO A 312 -15.36 -7.38 28.35
CA PRO A 312 -14.46 -6.84 27.32
C PRO A 312 -14.33 -5.32 27.32
N ASN A 313 -15.32 -4.59 27.85
CA ASN A 313 -15.35 -3.13 27.83
C ASN A 313 -14.58 -2.49 28.99
N ILE A 314 -14.00 -3.31 29.87
CA ILE A 314 -13.19 -2.84 31.00
C ILE A 314 -11.86 -2.26 30.47
N PRO A 315 -11.41 -1.10 30.97
CA PRO A 315 -10.21 -0.42 30.50
C PRO A 315 -8.91 -1.10 30.99
N PHE A 316 -8.58 -2.28 30.45
CA PHE A 316 -7.41 -3.07 30.84
C PHE A 316 -6.06 -2.37 30.59
N LYS A 317 -6.01 -1.37 29.70
CA LYS A 317 -4.80 -0.57 29.42
C LYS A 317 -4.27 0.20 30.64
N ALA A 318 -5.12 0.48 31.63
CA ALA A 318 -4.73 1.20 32.85
C ALA A 318 -4.07 0.31 33.91
N LEU A 319 -4.07 -1.01 33.74
CA LEU A 319 -3.57 -1.96 34.73
C LEU A 319 -2.06 -2.20 34.62
N SER A 320 -1.45 -2.57 35.74
CA SER A 320 -0.08 -3.07 35.76
C SER A 320 0.01 -4.49 35.17
N THR A 321 1.20 -4.86 34.72
CA THR A 321 1.48 -6.22 34.20
C THR A 321 1.21 -7.30 35.23
N ASP A 322 1.38 -6.99 36.52
CA ASP A 322 1.14 -7.91 37.63
C ASP A 322 -0.37 -8.16 37.83
N SER A 323 -1.20 -7.13 37.78
CA SER A 323 -2.65 -7.30 37.88
C SER A 323 -3.26 -7.96 36.65
N LEU A 324 -2.73 -7.69 35.46
CA LEU A 324 -3.13 -8.39 34.23
C LEU A 324 -2.85 -9.89 34.33
N TRP A 325 -1.74 -10.29 34.92
CA TRP A 325 -1.41 -11.70 35.18
C TRP A 325 -2.44 -12.35 36.11
N ASP A 326 -2.75 -11.72 37.25
CA ASP A 326 -3.70 -12.25 38.24
C ASP A 326 -5.12 -12.38 37.64
N ILE A 327 -5.56 -11.38 36.88
CA ILE A 327 -6.84 -11.42 36.16
C ILE A 327 -6.84 -12.55 35.13
N THR A 328 -5.77 -12.73 34.36
CA THR A 328 -5.67 -13.78 33.33
C THR A 328 -5.77 -15.17 33.95
N ILE A 329 -5.07 -15.40 35.07
CA ILE A 329 -5.15 -16.68 35.82
C ILE A 329 -6.56 -16.93 36.35
N TYR A 330 -7.20 -15.89 36.91
CA TYR A 330 -8.53 -16.00 37.47
C TYR A 330 -9.58 -16.35 36.40
N LEU A 331 -9.58 -15.63 35.26
CA LEU A 331 -10.50 -15.87 34.16
C LEU A 331 -10.33 -17.26 33.54
N LEU A 332 -9.09 -17.73 33.40
CA LEU A 332 -8.78 -19.06 32.88
C LEU A 332 -8.94 -20.18 33.93
N GLN A 333 -9.23 -19.83 35.19
CA GLN A 333 -9.35 -20.74 36.34
C GLN A 333 -8.13 -21.67 36.55
N ILE A 334 -6.93 -21.16 36.27
CA ILE A 334 -5.69 -21.95 36.34
C ILE A 334 -5.23 -22.03 37.81
N LYS A 335 -5.46 -23.17 38.47
CA LYS A 335 -5.03 -23.38 39.87
C LYS A 335 -3.55 -23.77 40.04
N ASN A 336 -2.88 -24.16 38.96
CA ASN A 336 -1.58 -24.84 39.02
C ASN A 336 -0.36 -23.90 38.99
N ILE A 337 -0.54 -22.59 38.77
CA ILE A 337 0.57 -21.63 38.72
C ILE A 337 0.57 -20.82 40.03
N THR A 338 1.43 -21.19 40.97
CA THR A 338 1.56 -20.51 42.27
C THR A 338 2.69 -19.49 42.32
N THR A 339 3.61 -19.50 41.35
CA THR A 339 4.77 -18.60 41.26
C THR A 339 4.84 -17.92 39.90
N LYS A 340 5.16 -16.62 39.89
CA LYS A 340 5.35 -15.84 38.66
C LYS A 340 6.49 -16.42 37.82
N PRO A 341 6.34 -16.55 36.49
CA PRO A 341 7.35 -17.15 35.63
C PRO A 341 8.60 -16.28 35.54
N THR A 342 9.77 -16.90 35.64
CA THR A 342 11.08 -16.22 35.50
C THR A 342 11.63 -16.26 34.07
N SER A 343 11.07 -17.08 33.19
CA SER A 343 11.44 -17.14 31.77
C SER A 343 10.29 -17.70 30.92
N LEU A 344 10.30 -17.35 29.62
CA LEU A 344 9.32 -17.87 28.67
C LEU A 344 9.43 -19.39 28.46
N ASN A 345 10.66 -19.93 28.48
CA ASN A 345 10.92 -21.35 28.28
C ASN A 345 10.34 -22.22 29.40
N GLN A 346 10.33 -21.73 30.65
CA GLN A 346 9.66 -22.43 31.76
C GLN A 346 8.15 -22.64 31.53
N ILE A 347 7.49 -21.82 30.72
CA ILE A 347 6.06 -21.99 30.41
C ILE A 347 5.86 -22.86 29.15
N LEU A 348 6.76 -22.71 28.17
CA LEU A 348 6.67 -23.44 26.90
C LEU A 348 7.14 -24.90 27.01
N ASP A 349 8.14 -25.18 27.86
CA ASP A 349 8.75 -26.51 28.01
C ASP A 349 8.07 -27.34 29.13
N ASP A 350 7.68 -26.74 30.26
CA ASP A 350 6.96 -27.40 31.36
C ASP A 350 5.44 -27.34 31.13
N ASN A 351 4.92 -28.04 30.12
CA ASN A 351 3.48 -28.20 29.81
C ASN A 351 2.59 -26.97 30.11
N LEU A 352 2.34 -26.16 29.08
CA LEU A 352 1.35 -25.07 29.06
C LEU A 352 0.10 -25.36 29.91
N PRO A 353 -0.45 -24.35 30.61
CA PRO A 353 -1.45 -24.56 31.66
C PRO A 353 -2.68 -25.35 31.18
N CYS A 354 -3.17 -26.23 32.06
CA CYS A 354 -4.35 -27.05 31.78
C CYS A 354 -5.62 -26.18 31.78
N ILE A 355 -6.14 -25.91 30.59
CA ILE A 355 -7.34 -25.09 30.35
C ILE A 355 -8.65 -25.87 30.34
N THR A 356 -8.63 -27.16 30.68
CA THR A 356 -9.80 -28.07 30.56
C THR A 356 -11.03 -27.53 31.28
N ARG A 357 -10.84 -26.90 32.45
CA ARG A 357 -11.94 -26.32 33.23
C ARG A 357 -12.59 -25.13 32.53
N PHE A 358 -11.78 -24.28 31.91
CA PHE A 358 -12.25 -23.17 31.08
C PHE A 358 -13.00 -23.69 29.84
N GLN A 359 -12.49 -24.73 29.18
CA GLN A 359 -13.17 -25.37 28.04
C GLN A 359 -14.55 -25.93 28.41
N TYR A 360 -14.71 -26.53 29.59
CA TYR A 360 -16.02 -26.98 30.07
C TYR A 360 -17.00 -25.83 30.28
N GLU A 361 -16.57 -24.69 30.81
CA GLU A 361 -17.45 -23.51 30.97
C GLU A 361 -17.88 -22.93 29.61
N LEU A 362 -16.97 -22.90 28.63
CA LEU A 362 -17.29 -22.47 27.27
C LEU A 362 -18.30 -23.40 26.58
N ALA A 363 -18.22 -24.71 26.83
CA ALA A 363 -19.13 -25.69 26.28
C ALA A 363 -20.55 -25.58 26.85
N ASP A 364 -20.68 -25.17 28.13
CA ASP A 364 -21.97 -25.00 28.81
C ASP A 364 -22.73 -23.77 28.30
N ASN A 365 -22.02 -22.67 27.99
CA ASN A 365 -22.64 -21.45 27.46
C ASN A 365 -21.80 -20.79 26.35
N GLN A 366 -22.25 -20.98 25.10
CA GLN A 366 -21.56 -20.42 23.93
C GLN A 366 -21.54 -18.88 23.89
N VAL A 367 -22.61 -18.24 24.38
CA VAL A 367 -22.70 -16.76 24.40
C VAL A 367 -21.70 -16.19 25.39
N GLN A 368 -21.57 -16.80 26.57
CA GLN A 368 -20.51 -16.46 27.53
C GLN A 368 -19.13 -16.57 26.89
N GLY A 369 -18.91 -17.64 26.12
CA GLY A 369 -17.62 -17.87 25.47
C GLY A 369 -17.20 -16.76 24.51
N TYR A 370 -18.12 -16.23 23.70
CA TYR A 370 -17.81 -15.12 22.79
C TYR A 370 -17.25 -13.88 23.53
N PHE A 371 -17.91 -13.46 24.61
CA PHE A 371 -17.45 -12.30 25.39
C PHE A 371 -16.16 -12.60 26.16
N MET A 372 -16.00 -13.83 26.67
CA MET A 372 -14.78 -14.20 27.38
C MET A 372 -13.55 -14.22 26.46
N LEU A 373 -13.69 -14.72 25.24
CA LEU A 373 -12.62 -14.72 24.24
C LEU A 373 -12.25 -13.28 23.84
N ASN A 374 -13.24 -12.41 23.60
CA ASN A 374 -12.98 -10.99 23.35
C ASN A 374 -12.30 -10.28 24.52
N CYS A 375 -12.65 -10.63 25.76
CA CYS A 375 -11.98 -10.11 26.96
C CYS A 375 -10.49 -10.48 26.97
N LEU A 376 -10.16 -11.75 26.72
CA LEU A 376 -8.78 -12.22 26.61
C LEU A 376 -8.02 -11.52 25.48
N THR A 377 -8.66 -11.31 24.32
CA THR A 377 -8.09 -10.56 23.20
C THR A 377 -7.78 -9.12 23.58
N ASN A 378 -8.68 -8.44 24.31
CA ASN A 378 -8.47 -7.08 24.79
C ASN A 378 -7.32 -7.01 25.81
N ILE A 379 -7.20 -7.99 26.70
CA ILE A 379 -6.06 -8.09 27.63
C ILE A 379 -4.74 -8.19 26.86
N ALA A 380 -4.67 -9.05 25.84
CA ALA A 380 -3.45 -9.23 25.05
C ALA A 380 -3.08 -7.99 24.21
N THR A 381 -4.07 -7.30 23.62
CA THR A 381 -3.84 -6.11 22.78
C THR A 381 -3.60 -4.83 23.59
N CYS A 382 -3.98 -4.78 24.87
CA CYS A 382 -3.65 -3.66 25.75
C CYS A 382 -2.16 -3.59 26.11
N ILE A 383 -1.43 -4.71 26.03
CA ILE A 383 0.01 -4.76 26.30
C ILE A 383 0.76 -4.10 25.12
N PRO A 384 1.69 -3.17 25.35
CA PRO A 384 2.38 -2.43 24.29
C PRO A 384 3.23 -3.35 23.40
N SER A 385 3.38 -2.98 22.13
CA SER A 385 4.21 -3.71 21.16
C SER A 385 5.71 -3.61 21.46
N GLY A 386 6.49 -4.59 21.01
CA GLY A 386 7.96 -4.58 21.15
C GLY A 386 8.51 -5.21 22.44
N ILE A 387 7.69 -5.98 23.16
CA ILE A 387 8.06 -6.69 24.40
C ILE A 387 9.27 -7.61 24.20
N ASP A 388 9.47 -8.14 22.99
CA ASP A 388 10.55 -9.07 22.66
C ASP A 388 11.91 -8.39 22.43
N GLN A 389 11.95 -7.05 22.33
CA GLN A 389 13.19 -6.29 22.16
C GLN A 389 13.80 -5.99 23.53
N ILE A 390 14.61 -6.92 24.05
CA ILE A 390 15.30 -6.78 25.34
C ILE A 390 16.39 -5.69 25.22
N LYS A 391 16.07 -4.43 25.57
CA LYS A 391 17.04 -3.31 25.54
C LYS A 391 17.66 -2.98 26.90
N PHE A 392 17.06 -3.36 28.04
CA PHE A 392 17.57 -3.07 29.39
C PHE A 392 17.26 -4.18 30.43
N VAL A 393 18.10 -4.29 31.48
CA VAL A 393 18.08 -5.37 32.49
C VAL A 393 16.95 -5.19 33.53
N ASP A 394 16.52 -3.97 33.85
CA ASP A 394 15.43 -3.75 34.82
C ASP A 394 14.03 -3.85 34.18
N GLU A 395 13.92 -3.65 32.86
CA GLU A 395 12.69 -3.85 32.08
C GLU A 395 12.49 -5.31 31.66
N SER A 396 13.51 -6.16 31.76
CA SER A 396 13.45 -7.54 31.30
C SER A 396 12.40 -8.36 32.05
N ASN A 397 12.26 -8.20 33.37
CA ASN A 397 11.31 -8.98 34.16
C ASN A 397 9.85 -8.63 33.87
N LYS A 398 9.55 -7.34 33.63
CA LYS A 398 8.21 -6.87 33.25
C LYS A 398 7.86 -7.31 31.83
N ASN A 399 8.84 -7.26 30.92
CA ASN A 399 8.67 -7.71 29.55
C ASN A 399 8.46 -9.23 29.49
N ILE A 400 9.22 -10.02 30.26
CA ILE A 400 9.04 -11.47 30.35
C ILE A 400 7.62 -11.83 30.81
N LEU A 401 7.12 -11.23 31.90
CA LEU A 401 5.76 -11.50 32.39
C LEU A 401 4.70 -11.15 31.32
N SER A 402 4.88 -10.03 30.63
CA SER A 402 3.99 -9.61 29.54
C SER A 402 4.01 -10.59 28.36
N THR A 403 5.18 -11.05 27.93
CA THR A 403 5.33 -12.09 26.90
C THR A 403 4.65 -13.39 27.33
N CYS A 404 4.75 -13.76 28.61
CA CYS A 404 4.08 -14.93 29.18
C CYS A 404 2.55 -14.81 29.16
N ILE A 405 1.98 -13.66 29.54
CA ILE A 405 0.53 -13.40 29.49
C ILE A 405 0.03 -13.59 28.04
N VAL A 406 0.66 -12.90 27.09
CA VAL A 406 0.27 -12.97 25.67
C VAL A 406 0.38 -14.41 25.15
N SER A 407 1.44 -15.14 25.53
CA SER A 407 1.65 -16.53 25.11
C SER A 407 0.58 -17.47 25.66
N ILE A 408 0.21 -17.35 26.94
CA ILE A 408 -0.85 -18.17 27.56
C ILE A 408 -2.19 -17.87 26.91
N ILE A 409 -2.54 -16.58 26.76
CA ILE A 409 -3.80 -16.17 26.11
C ILE A 409 -3.86 -16.73 24.69
N THR A 410 -2.81 -16.53 23.89
CA THR A 410 -2.77 -17.04 22.52
C THR A 410 -2.89 -18.56 22.49
N TYR A 411 -2.23 -19.29 23.39
CA TYR A 411 -2.36 -20.74 23.49
C TYR A 411 -3.79 -21.17 23.84
N THR A 412 -4.46 -20.46 24.77
CA THR A 412 -5.86 -20.74 25.14
C THR A 412 -6.80 -20.52 23.96
N LEU A 413 -6.60 -19.44 23.19
CA LEU A 413 -7.36 -19.18 21.98
C LEU A 413 -7.11 -20.28 20.92
N PHE A 414 -5.84 -20.63 20.69
CA PHE A 414 -5.45 -21.65 19.72
C PHE A 414 -6.05 -23.03 20.03
N THR A 415 -5.96 -23.47 21.28
CA THR A 415 -6.48 -24.77 21.73
C THR A 415 -8.01 -24.86 21.63
N VAL A 416 -8.74 -23.82 22.04
CA VAL A 416 -10.21 -23.75 21.94
C VAL A 416 -10.69 -23.78 20.49
N ALA A 417 -10.03 -23.04 19.61
CA ALA A 417 -10.50 -22.88 18.23
C ALA A 417 -9.97 -23.93 17.24
N PHE A 418 -8.83 -24.57 17.51
CA PHE A 418 -8.18 -25.43 16.51
C PHE A 418 -7.96 -26.87 16.98
N ILE A 419 -7.78 -27.12 18.28
CA ILE A 419 -7.49 -28.46 18.83
C ILE A 419 -8.76 -29.14 19.34
N ASP A 420 -9.60 -28.45 20.12
CA ASP A 420 -10.81 -29.02 20.69
C ASP A 420 -11.88 -29.25 19.62
N LYS A 421 -12.29 -30.52 19.42
CA LYS A 421 -13.26 -30.89 18.39
C LYS A 421 -14.65 -30.30 18.62
N ASN A 422 -15.05 -30.09 19.86
CA ASN A 422 -16.41 -29.64 20.19
C ASN A 422 -16.55 -28.13 20.07
N LEU A 423 -15.55 -27.39 20.56
CA LEU A 423 -15.58 -25.92 20.60
C LEU A 423 -15.16 -25.28 19.27
N ARG A 424 -14.34 -25.98 18.48
CA ARG A 424 -13.85 -25.51 17.18
C ARG A 424 -14.97 -25.18 16.19
N GLU A 425 -16.03 -25.97 16.11
CA GLU A 425 -17.14 -25.70 15.17
C GLU A 425 -17.87 -24.40 15.51
N VAL A 426 -17.82 -23.98 16.78
CA VAL A 426 -18.50 -22.78 17.28
C VAL A 426 -17.60 -21.55 17.16
N PHE A 427 -16.35 -21.62 17.64
CA PHE A 427 -15.51 -20.44 17.87
C PHE A 427 -14.39 -20.21 16.85
N TYR A 428 -14.21 -21.10 15.86
CA TYR A 428 -13.10 -21.03 14.90
C TYR A 428 -12.97 -19.66 14.21
N LYS A 429 -14.09 -19.11 13.71
CA LYS A 429 -14.09 -17.84 12.99
C LYS A 429 -13.74 -16.67 13.91
N ASP A 430 -14.41 -16.59 15.05
CA ASP A 430 -14.25 -15.47 16.00
C ASP A 430 -12.83 -15.43 16.59
N VAL A 431 -12.27 -16.58 16.92
CA VAL A 431 -10.90 -16.66 17.45
C VAL A 431 -9.86 -16.36 16.39
N ARG A 432 -10.04 -16.84 15.16
CA ARG A 432 -9.13 -16.49 14.06
C ARG A 432 -9.11 -14.97 13.85
N ASP A 433 -10.28 -14.35 13.80
CA ASP A 433 -10.41 -12.90 13.63
C ASP A 433 -9.84 -12.13 14.86
N SER A 434 -9.87 -12.74 16.05
CA SER A 434 -9.23 -12.23 17.27
C SER A 434 -7.69 -12.37 17.30
N LEU A 435 -7.13 -13.40 16.66
CA LEU A 435 -5.67 -13.60 16.59
C LEU A 435 -4.97 -12.59 15.68
N VAL A 436 -5.69 -12.05 14.68
CA VAL A 436 -5.16 -11.02 13.76
C VAL A 436 -4.64 -9.79 14.50
N PRO A 437 -5.43 -9.08 15.32
CA PRO A 437 -4.93 -7.93 16.06
C PRO A 437 -3.82 -8.32 17.06
N ILE A 438 -3.90 -9.48 17.72
CA ILE A 438 -2.83 -9.93 18.62
C ILE A 438 -1.50 -10.05 17.88
N CYS A 439 -1.49 -10.66 16.68
CA CYS A 439 -0.27 -10.81 15.88
C CYS A 439 0.24 -9.48 15.29
N GLN A 440 -0.66 -8.51 15.02
CA GLN A 440 -0.28 -7.18 14.57
C GLN A 440 0.46 -6.39 15.67
N TYR A 441 0.01 -6.49 16.93
CA TYR A 441 0.69 -5.85 18.06
C TYR A 441 1.94 -6.63 18.51
N HIS A 442 1.89 -7.97 18.46
CA HIS A 442 2.91 -8.86 18.99
C HIS A 442 3.38 -9.87 17.93
N THR A 443 4.36 -9.48 17.11
CA THR A 443 4.81 -10.26 15.95
C THR A 443 5.43 -11.62 16.30
N PHE A 444 6.03 -11.80 17.48
CA PHE A 444 6.59 -13.09 17.91
C PHE A 444 5.54 -14.19 18.08
N VAL A 445 4.27 -13.81 18.29
CA VAL A 445 3.15 -14.74 18.44
C VAL A 445 2.98 -15.58 17.18
N ILE A 446 3.33 -15.05 16.01
CA ILE A 446 3.30 -15.78 14.73
C ILE A 446 4.23 -17.00 14.78
N SER A 447 5.44 -16.87 15.37
CA SER A 447 6.35 -18.01 15.55
C SER A 447 5.80 -19.06 16.53
N LEU A 448 5.13 -18.64 17.61
CA LEU A 448 4.48 -19.57 18.56
C LEU A 448 3.31 -20.33 17.91
N LEU A 449 2.42 -19.59 17.24
CA LEU A 449 1.33 -20.18 16.47
C LEU A 449 1.87 -21.16 15.43
N PHE A 450 2.93 -20.80 14.72
CA PHE A 450 3.55 -21.68 13.74
C PHE A 450 4.04 -22.99 14.39
N ARG A 451 4.78 -22.92 15.51
CA ARG A 451 5.23 -24.11 16.25
C ARG A 451 4.07 -25.02 16.65
N TRP A 452 3.02 -24.46 17.24
CA TRP A 452 1.84 -25.25 17.65
C TRP A 452 1.07 -25.81 16.45
N THR A 453 0.98 -25.07 15.34
CA THR A 453 0.33 -25.57 14.12
C THR A 453 1.08 -26.75 13.52
N VAL A 454 2.42 -26.76 13.56
CA VAL A 454 3.23 -27.90 13.10
C VAL A 454 3.05 -29.11 14.01
N GLN A 455 3.01 -28.91 15.33
CA GLN A 455 2.75 -29.98 16.31
C GLN A 455 1.37 -30.64 16.11
N HIS A 456 0.35 -29.85 15.76
CA HIS A 456 -1.05 -30.31 15.61
C HIS A 456 -1.54 -30.38 14.16
N ILE A 457 -0.62 -30.44 13.19
CA ILE A 457 -0.95 -30.34 11.76
C ILE A 457 -1.90 -31.46 11.27
N THR A 458 -1.83 -32.64 11.90
CA THR A 458 -2.71 -33.79 11.62
C THR A 458 -4.17 -33.54 11.97
N VAL A 459 -4.45 -32.64 12.93
CA VAL A 459 -5.81 -32.29 13.37
C VAL A 459 -6.34 -31.07 12.61
N MET A 460 -5.46 -30.12 12.30
CA MET A 460 -5.84 -28.86 11.65
C MET A 460 -5.99 -28.99 10.13
N GLU A 461 -5.14 -29.79 9.47
CA GLU A 461 -5.09 -29.95 8.01
C GLU A 461 -5.20 -28.60 7.25
N ARG A 462 -6.32 -28.34 6.56
CA ARG A 462 -6.55 -27.10 5.78
C ARG A 462 -6.80 -25.86 6.66
N MET A 463 -7.21 -26.03 7.91
CA MET A 463 -7.45 -24.92 8.84
C MET A 463 -6.16 -24.15 9.15
N ALA A 464 -5.02 -24.83 9.13
CA ALA A 464 -3.71 -24.19 9.28
C ALA A 464 -3.48 -23.16 8.17
N LEU A 465 -3.78 -23.52 6.92
CA LEU A 465 -3.65 -22.61 5.79
C LEU A 465 -4.55 -21.37 5.96
N TYR A 466 -5.82 -21.57 6.33
CA TYR A 466 -6.76 -20.46 6.55
C TYR A 466 -6.37 -19.52 7.69
N LEU A 467 -5.73 -20.03 8.75
CA LEU A 467 -5.19 -19.19 9.81
C LEU A 467 -4.10 -18.27 9.24
N PHE A 468 -3.09 -18.83 8.57
CA PHE A 468 -1.99 -18.02 8.03
C PHE A 468 -2.42 -17.08 6.89
N HIS A 469 -3.51 -17.38 6.17
CA HIS A 469 -4.10 -16.43 5.22
C HIS A 469 -4.69 -15.17 5.87
N SER A 470 -5.06 -15.25 7.15
CA SER A 470 -5.60 -14.10 7.88
C SER A 470 -4.52 -13.26 8.58
N LEU A 471 -3.31 -13.78 8.71
CA LEU A 471 -2.21 -13.11 9.41
C LEU A 471 -1.39 -12.27 8.43
N ASP A 472 -0.93 -11.10 8.90
CA ASP A 472 0.03 -10.29 8.15
C ASP A 472 1.47 -10.76 8.42
N LEU A 473 2.05 -11.43 7.44
CA LEU A 473 3.41 -11.99 7.54
C LEU A 473 4.50 -10.97 7.17
N ASN A 474 4.15 -9.77 6.69
CA ASN A 474 5.12 -8.77 6.25
C ASN A 474 5.97 -8.20 7.40
N HIS A 475 5.43 -8.22 8.62
CA HIS A 475 6.10 -7.75 9.82
C HIS A 475 6.72 -8.89 10.65
N TRP A 476 6.62 -10.13 10.20
CA TRP A 476 7.12 -11.28 10.94
C TRP A 476 8.62 -11.51 10.73
N VAL A 477 9.40 -11.37 11.81
CA VAL A 477 10.82 -11.74 11.84
C VAL A 477 10.93 -13.23 12.20
N ILE A 478 11.15 -14.07 11.19
CA ILE A 478 11.27 -15.52 11.37
C ILE A 478 12.58 -15.92 12.08
N LEU A 479 12.52 -16.93 12.95
CA LEU A 479 13.69 -17.44 13.69
C LEU A 479 14.31 -18.67 13.01
N LYS A 480 15.58 -18.96 13.31
CA LYS A 480 16.28 -20.16 12.76
C LYS A 480 15.57 -21.47 13.12
N ASP A 481 14.99 -21.57 14.32
CA ASP A 481 14.23 -22.78 14.71
C ASP A 481 12.92 -22.92 13.92
N ASP A 482 12.30 -21.81 13.53
CA ASP A 482 11.09 -21.83 12.70
C ASP A 482 11.44 -22.30 11.27
N LEU A 483 12.62 -21.95 10.76
CA LEU A 483 13.14 -22.47 9.49
C LEU A 483 13.34 -24.00 9.53
N LYS A 484 13.78 -24.56 10.65
CA LYS A 484 13.86 -26.03 10.82
C LYS A 484 12.49 -26.69 10.71
N LEU A 485 11.46 -26.07 11.29
CA LEU A 485 10.09 -26.56 11.17
C LEU A 485 9.56 -26.45 9.74
N LEU A 486 9.82 -25.34 9.03
CA LEU A 486 9.46 -25.19 7.62
C LEU A 486 10.14 -26.25 6.75
N HIS A 487 11.42 -26.51 6.99
CA HIS A 487 12.17 -27.57 6.32
C HIS A 487 11.55 -28.94 6.59
N ASN A 488 11.23 -29.26 7.85
CA ASN A 488 10.54 -30.49 8.22
C ASN A 488 9.17 -30.64 7.51
N LEU A 489 8.38 -29.58 7.37
CA LEU A 489 7.10 -29.62 6.66
C LEU A 489 7.26 -29.93 5.16
N LEU A 490 8.37 -29.50 4.54
CA LEU A 490 8.67 -29.78 3.13
C LEU A 490 9.32 -31.18 2.95
N SER A 491 10.06 -31.64 3.96
CA SER A 491 10.94 -32.82 3.87
C SER A 491 10.40 -34.08 4.56
N GLN A 492 9.40 -34.02 5.44
CA GLN A 492 8.83 -35.23 6.05
C GLN A 492 7.90 -35.99 5.09
N GLU A 493 7.97 -37.32 5.10
CA GLU A 493 7.00 -38.20 4.43
C GLU A 493 5.94 -38.64 5.44
N GLN A 494 4.66 -38.45 5.11
CA GLN A 494 3.52 -38.84 5.94
C GLN A 494 2.73 -39.95 5.24
N PRO A 495 2.14 -40.90 5.98
CA PRO A 495 1.37 -42.00 5.40
C PRO A 495 0.10 -41.53 4.67
N ASN A 496 -0.41 -40.31 4.96
CA ASN A 496 -1.60 -39.74 4.35
C ASN A 496 -1.25 -38.63 3.33
N MET A 497 -1.62 -38.85 2.06
CA MET A 497 -1.37 -37.90 0.96
C MET A 497 -2.05 -36.53 1.15
N THR A 498 -3.22 -36.48 1.79
CA THR A 498 -3.95 -35.22 2.05
C THR A 498 -3.23 -34.32 3.05
N THR A 499 -2.69 -34.91 4.11
CA THR A 499 -1.93 -34.19 5.14
C THR A 499 -0.59 -33.69 4.58
N GLN A 500 0.09 -34.49 3.76
CA GLN A 500 1.34 -34.08 3.10
C GLN A 500 1.14 -32.88 2.16
N HIS A 501 0.05 -32.87 1.38
CA HIS A 501 -0.27 -31.74 0.52
C HIS A 501 -0.55 -30.46 1.33
N ALA A 502 -1.29 -30.55 2.44
CA ALA A 502 -1.54 -29.41 3.32
C ALA A 502 -0.26 -28.84 3.95
N GLN A 503 0.68 -29.70 4.36
CA GLN A 503 1.99 -29.31 4.90
C GLN A 503 2.83 -28.54 3.88
N ILE A 504 2.97 -29.09 2.66
CA ILE A 504 3.73 -28.45 1.59
C ILE A 504 3.09 -27.11 1.21
N GLN A 505 1.76 -27.04 1.10
CA GLN A 505 1.07 -25.79 0.79
C GLN A 505 1.24 -24.74 1.88
N LEU A 506 1.19 -25.11 3.16
CA LEU A 506 1.43 -24.20 4.27
C LEU A 506 2.85 -23.63 4.22
N ALA A 507 3.86 -24.49 4.05
CA ALA A 507 5.25 -24.06 3.97
C ALA A 507 5.52 -23.17 2.74
N LYS A 508 4.97 -23.52 1.56
CA LYS A 508 5.02 -22.70 0.34
C LYS A 508 4.38 -21.33 0.55
N TYR A 509 3.22 -21.29 1.23
CA TYR A 509 2.49 -20.06 1.53
C TYR A 509 3.29 -19.17 2.46
N VAL A 510 3.76 -19.71 3.59
CA VAL A 510 4.56 -18.97 4.58
C VAL A 510 5.79 -18.35 3.94
N ILE A 511 6.64 -19.16 3.29
CA ILE A 511 7.87 -18.67 2.66
C ILE A 511 7.58 -17.62 1.57
N GLY A 512 6.50 -17.81 0.80
CA GLY A 512 6.13 -16.89 -0.29
C GLY A 512 5.58 -15.53 0.15
N HIS A 513 5.18 -15.38 1.42
CA HIS A 513 4.63 -14.13 1.97
C HIS A 513 5.54 -13.52 3.05
N LEU A 514 6.76 -14.02 3.21
CA LEU A 514 7.77 -13.35 4.04
C LEU A 514 8.27 -12.07 3.37
N ASN A 515 8.61 -11.07 4.19
CA ASN A 515 9.18 -9.82 3.70
C ASN A 515 10.69 -9.98 3.42
N PHE A 516 11.04 -10.17 2.15
CA PHE A 516 12.45 -10.21 1.68
C PHE A 516 13.01 -8.82 1.32
N GLY A 517 12.29 -7.74 1.65
CA GLY A 517 12.68 -6.36 1.36
C GLY A 517 13.71 -5.79 2.34
N TYR A 518 13.79 -4.47 2.39
CA TYR A 518 14.67 -3.74 3.29
C TYR A 518 13.86 -3.01 4.38
N ILE A 519 14.50 -2.71 5.51
CA ILE A 519 13.93 -1.92 6.59
C ILE A 519 14.13 -0.45 6.25
N ASP A 520 13.05 0.32 6.28
CA ASP A 520 13.10 1.76 6.05
C ASP A 520 13.87 2.49 7.17
N GLU A 521 14.59 3.55 6.80
CA GLU A 521 15.43 4.37 7.70
C GLU A 521 16.58 3.65 8.43
N SER A 522 16.88 2.40 8.08
CA SER A 522 18.01 1.66 8.62
C SER A 522 19.25 1.74 7.73
N VAL A 523 20.44 1.81 8.34
CA VAL A 523 21.73 1.69 7.62
C VAL A 523 22.37 0.37 8.01
N ASP A 524 22.73 -0.43 7.02
CA ASP A 524 23.45 -1.68 7.20
C ASP A 524 24.83 -1.43 7.84
N PRO A 525 25.10 -1.94 9.05
CA PRO A 525 26.40 -1.79 9.69
C PRO A 525 27.50 -2.60 8.99
N THR A 526 27.12 -3.59 8.16
CA THR A 526 28.07 -4.43 7.42
C THR A 526 28.45 -3.79 6.08
N VAL A 527 29.61 -3.14 6.05
CA VAL A 527 30.12 -2.53 4.81
C VAL A 527 30.43 -3.63 3.78
N SER A 528 29.72 -3.63 2.66
CA SER A 528 30.04 -4.52 1.54
C SER A 528 31.35 -4.11 0.90
N LYS A 529 32.28 -5.07 0.81
CA LYS A 529 33.55 -4.88 0.09
C LYS A 529 33.37 -4.79 -1.43
N SER A 530 32.30 -5.36 -1.98
CA SER A 530 32.04 -5.33 -3.42
C SER A 530 31.26 -4.08 -3.87
N GLN A 531 30.54 -3.43 -2.96
CA GLN A 531 29.75 -2.22 -3.24
C GLN A 531 30.01 -1.12 -2.19
N PRO A 532 31.24 -0.56 -2.12
CA PRO A 532 31.63 0.36 -1.06
C PRO A 532 31.21 1.83 -1.27
N TRP A 533 30.63 2.18 -2.42
CA TRP A 533 30.42 3.59 -2.82
C TRP A 533 29.20 4.27 -2.17
N HIS A 534 28.30 3.54 -1.52
CA HIS A 534 27.15 4.14 -0.82
C HIS A 534 26.66 3.24 0.34
N ASN A 535 26.10 3.86 1.38
CA ASN A 535 25.45 3.15 2.48
C ASN A 535 24.22 2.39 1.97
N ARG A 536 24.00 1.17 2.46
CA ARG A 536 22.87 0.33 2.05
C ARG A 536 21.84 0.26 3.17
N LYS A 537 20.56 0.10 2.81
CA LYS A 537 19.51 -0.28 3.76
C LYS A 537 19.76 -1.68 4.31
N GLN A 538 19.43 -1.91 5.56
CA GLN A 538 19.48 -3.25 6.16
C GLN A 538 18.32 -4.10 5.62
N PRO A 539 18.54 -5.36 5.22
CA PRO A 539 17.43 -6.26 4.85
C PRO A 539 16.52 -6.51 6.06
N PHE A 540 15.22 -6.69 5.81
CA PHE A 540 14.24 -6.99 6.86
C PHE A 540 14.54 -8.31 7.56
N LEU A 541 14.84 -9.35 6.78
CA LEU A 541 15.36 -10.60 7.30
C LEU A 541 16.88 -10.56 7.30
N SER A 542 17.50 -11.10 8.36
CA SER A 542 18.96 -11.19 8.43
C SER A 542 19.55 -11.98 7.25
N TYR A 543 20.79 -11.67 6.85
CA TYR A 543 21.47 -12.38 5.77
C TYR A 543 21.55 -13.89 5.99
N ASP A 544 21.75 -14.32 7.24
CA ASP A 544 21.72 -15.74 7.62
C ASP A 544 20.40 -16.42 7.22
N ILE A 545 19.25 -15.74 7.42
CA ILE A 545 17.92 -16.28 7.07
C ILE A 545 17.79 -16.40 5.56
N HIS A 546 18.24 -15.40 4.80
CA HIS A 546 18.24 -15.47 3.33
C HIS A 546 19.09 -16.65 2.82
N GLU A 547 20.26 -16.87 3.41
CA GLU A 547 21.13 -18.01 3.09
C GLU A 547 20.46 -19.36 3.41
N GLU A 548 19.93 -19.52 4.63
CA GLU A 548 19.26 -20.77 5.03
C GLU A 548 18.03 -21.08 4.17
N ILE A 549 17.20 -20.09 3.85
CA ILE A 549 16.06 -20.29 2.95
C ILE A 549 16.54 -20.77 1.58
N ALA A 550 17.63 -20.18 1.05
CA ALA A 550 18.19 -20.61 -0.24
C ALA A 550 18.61 -22.09 -0.22
N PHE A 551 19.22 -22.56 0.87
CA PHE A 551 19.59 -23.97 1.03
C PHE A 551 18.39 -24.89 1.27
N ILE A 552 17.36 -24.45 2.00
CA ILE A 552 16.08 -25.18 2.12
C ILE A 552 15.44 -25.38 0.73
N LEU A 553 15.47 -24.35 -0.13
CA LEU A 553 14.95 -24.47 -1.51
C LEU A 553 15.73 -25.54 -2.31
N LEU A 554 17.05 -25.60 -2.16
CA LEU A 554 17.87 -26.61 -2.84
C LEU A 554 17.62 -28.04 -2.32
N ASP A 555 17.53 -28.23 -1.01
CA ASP A 555 17.23 -29.55 -0.44
C ASP A 555 15.85 -30.06 -0.88
N THR A 556 14.87 -29.17 -0.84
CA THR A 556 13.51 -29.53 -1.23
C THR A 556 13.45 -29.88 -2.71
N CYS A 557 14.05 -29.10 -3.60
CA CYS A 557 14.16 -29.47 -5.01
C CYS A 557 14.93 -30.78 -5.22
N GLN A 558 15.99 -31.05 -4.46
CA GLN A 558 16.73 -32.31 -4.51
C GLN A 558 15.86 -33.51 -4.08
N LYS A 559 14.94 -33.34 -3.13
CA LYS A 559 13.99 -34.38 -2.75
C LYS A 559 12.98 -34.70 -3.85
N PHE A 560 12.39 -33.68 -4.49
CA PHE A 560 11.36 -33.87 -5.54
C PHE A 560 11.95 -34.25 -6.90
N GLN A 561 13.15 -33.77 -7.21
CA GLN A 561 13.86 -34.06 -8.45
C GLN A 561 15.35 -34.23 -8.14
N PRO A 562 15.77 -35.43 -7.70
CA PRO A 562 17.17 -35.67 -7.39
C PRO A 562 18.03 -35.45 -8.63
N LEU A 563 19.16 -34.78 -8.44
CA LEU A 563 20.23 -34.74 -9.44
C LEU A 563 20.67 -36.19 -9.74
N PRO A 564 20.96 -36.54 -11.01
CA PRO A 564 21.19 -37.92 -11.39
C PRO A 564 22.43 -38.51 -10.69
N ASP A 565 22.21 -39.43 -9.76
CA ASP A 565 23.28 -40.14 -9.03
C ASP A 565 23.96 -41.21 -9.89
N THR A 566 25.23 -41.47 -9.56
CA THR A 566 26.10 -42.47 -10.18
C THR A 566 25.56 -43.91 -10.15
N THR A 567 24.51 -44.17 -9.38
CA THR A 567 24.03 -45.52 -9.04
C THR A 567 22.88 -46.03 -9.93
N THR A 568 22.12 -45.18 -10.61
CA THR A 568 20.92 -45.60 -11.36
C THR A 568 21.12 -45.73 -12.87
N ALA A 569 22.29 -45.39 -13.41
CA ALA A 569 22.56 -45.44 -14.85
C ALA A 569 23.69 -46.43 -15.21
N ILE A 570 23.45 -47.74 -14.99
CA ILE A 570 24.40 -48.81 -15.37
C ILE A 570 24.52 -49.01 -16.90
N HIS A 571 23.72 -48.33 -17.72
CA HIS A 571 23.79 -48.42 -19.18
C HIS A 571 23.84 -47.06 -19.87
N ARG A 572 25.04 -46.49 -20.07
CA ARG A 572 25.44 -45.62 -21.21
C ARG A 572 26.91 -45.17 -21.07
N GLU A 573 27.54 -44.92 -22.21
CA GLU A 573 29.00 -44.76 -22.46
C GLU A 573 29.73 -43.59 -21.74
N ASN A 574 29.14 -42.95 -20.73
CA ASN A 574 29.65 -41.70 -20.14
C ASN A 574 30.10 -41.84 -18.67
N LYS A 575 30.99 -42.78 -18.34
CA LYS A 575 31.49 -43.01 -16.96
C LYS A 575 32.04 -41.73 -16.28
N GLY A 576 32.83 -40.92 -16.99
CA GLY A 576 33.44 -39.71 -16.41
C GLY A 576 32.45 -38.56 -16.16
N ALA A 577 31.37 -38.44 -16.94
CA ALA A 577 30.36 -37.41 -16.71
C ALA A 577 29.44 -37.75 -15.54
N ILE A 578 29.21 -39.05 -15.31
CA ILE A 578 28.39 -39.58 -14.21
C ILE A 578 29.10 -39.40 -12.86
N GLU A 579 30.42 -39.63 -12.78
CA GLU A 579 31.23 -39.35 -11.58
C GLU A 579 31.23 -37.87 -11.18
N LEU A 580 31.26 -36.96 -12.17
CA LEU A 580 31.23 -35.51 -11.93
C LEU A 580 29.88 -35.03 -11.38
N VAL A 581 28.76 -35.54 -11.89
CA VAL A 581 27.43 -35.23 -11.33
C VAL A 581 27.33 -35.77 -9.89
N GLY A 582 27.84 -36.98 -9.62
CA GLY A 582 27.88 -37.56 -8.27
C GLY A 582 28.69 -36.71 -7.28
N SER A 583 29.74 -36.02 -7.72
CA SER A 583 30.52 -35.11 -6.87
C SER A 583 29.73 -33.86 -6.46
N VAL A 584 28.94 -33.31 -7.38
CA VAL A 584 28.06 -32.15 -7.12
C VAL A 584 26.92 -32.57 -6.20
N THR A 585 26.26 -33.70 -6.48
CA THR A 585 25.19 -34.22 -5.61
C THR A 585 25.71 -34.51 -4.21
N SER A 586 26.88 -35.14 -4.09
CA SER A 586 27.52 -35.40 -2.79
C SER A 586 27.85 -34.11 -2.04
N ALA A 587 28.37 -33.08 -2.73
CA ALA A 587 28.68 -31.79 -2.10
C ALA A 587 27.39 -31.14 -1.58
N VAL A 588 26.32 -31.12 -2.38
CA VAL A 588 25.01 -30.57 -1.98
C VAL A 588 24.47 -31.31 -0.76
N SER A 589 24.43 -32.64 -0.77
CA SER A 589 23.94 -33.44 0.34
C SER A 589 24.80 -33.36 1.62
N THR A 590 26.07 -32.95 1.52
CA THR A 590 26.97 -32.82 2.68
C THR A 590 26.74 -31.50 3.44
N TYR A 591 26.30 -30.44 2.75
CA TYR A 591 26.24 -29.07 3.31
C TYR A 591 24.83 -28.56 3.61
N LEU A 592 23.80 -29.40 3.46
CA LEU A 592 22.40 -29.10 3.80
C LEU A 592 22.19 -29.30 5.33
N PRO A 593 22.10 -28.24 6.16
CA PRO A 593 22.41 -28.33 7.59
C PRO A 593 21.21 -28.09 8.50
N ILE A 594 20.10 -28.77 8.23
CA ILE A 594 19.02 -28.98 9.21
C ILE A 594 18.96 -30.45 9.68
N ALA A 595 19.87 -31.30 9.19
CA ALA A 595 20.07 -32.63 9.73
C ALA A 595 20.78 -32.56 11.09
N ASP A 596 20.00 -32.30 12.15
CA ASP A 596 20.36 -32.83 13.46
C ASP A 596 20.67 -34.31 13.28
N GLN A 597 21.94 -34.63 13.54
CA GLN A 597 22.49 -35.96 13.78
C GLN A 597 22.47 -36.94 12.60
N ILE A 598 23.69 -37.29 12.21
CA ILE A 598 24.17 -38.55 11.64
C ILE A 598 23.32 -39.75 12.09
N LEU A 599 22.19 -40.03 11.45
CA LEU A 599 21.47 -41.31 11.45
C LEU A 599 20.09 -41.08 10.82
N LEU A 600 19.97 -41.31 9.51
CA LEU A 600 18.87 -42.07 8.90
C LEU A 600 19.00 -41.96 7.39
N LEU A 601 19.74 -42.93 6.86
CA LEU A 601 19.47 -43.62 5.59
C LEU A 601 19.49 -42.76 4.32
N LYS A 602 20.19 -43.31 3.33
CA LYS A 602 19.76 -43.32 1.94
C LYS A 602 18.23 -43.49 1.86
N SER A 603 17.45 -42.41 1.94
CA SER A 603 16.06 -42.45 1.52
C SER A 603 16.11 -42.55 0.01
N ASN A 604 15.72 -43.72 -0.51
CA ASN A 604 15.50 -43.87 -1.95
C ASN A 604 14.53 -42.77 -2.38
N TYR A 605 15.04 -41.73 -3.04
CA TYR A 605 14.21 -40.65 -3.58
C TYR A 605 13.10 -41.28 -4.44
N ALA A 606 11.86 -41.21 -3.96
CA ALA A 606 10.72 -41.72 -4.71
C ALA A 606 10.54 -40.84 -5.96
N SER A 607 10.45 -41.45 -7.14
CA SER A 607 10.19 -40.73 -8.38
C SER A 607 8.80 -40.11 -8.36
N THR A 608 8.69 -38.85 -7.93
CA THR A 608 7.47 -38.05 -8.04
C THR A 608 7.14 -37.74 -9.50
N THR A 609 5.87 -37.47 -9.79
CA THR A 609 5.43 -37.14 -11.16
C THR A 609 6.13 -35.86 -11.64
N THR A 610 6.59 -35.85 -12.90
CA THR A 610 7.33 -34.73 -13.50
C THR A 610 6.62 -33.37 -13.36
N SER A 611 5.29 -33.37 -13.33
CA SER A 611 4.47 -32.15 -13.14
C SER A 611 4.64 -31.52 -11.75
N VAL A 612 4.65 -32.33 -10.68
CA VAL A 612 4.78 -31.82 -9.29
C VAL A 612 6.20 -31.31 -9.06
N ALA A 613 7.19 -32.01 -9.60
CA ALA A 613 8.58 -31.56 -9.57
C ALA A 613 8.76 -30.21 -10.29
N ASN A 614 8.14 -30.05 -11.46
CA ASN A 614 8.20 -28.79 -12.20
C ASN A 614 7.55 -27.63 -11.42
N GLU A 615 6.36 -27.84 -10.84
CA GLU A 615 5.69 -26.81 -10.02
C GLU A 615 6.54 -26.41 -8.81
N MET A 616 7.22 -27.37 -8.17
CA MET A 616 8.08 -27.12 -7.03
C MET A 616 9.31 -26.30 -7.41
N ILE A 617 9.97 -26.63 -8.53
CA ILE A 617 11.13 -25.89 -9.04
C ILE A 617 10.73 -24.49 -9.50
N ASP A 618 9.59 -24.35 -10.18
CA ASP A 618 9.06 -23.05 -10.59
C ASP A 618 8.75 -22.14 -9.40
N TRP A 619 8.20 -22.70 -8.32
CA TRP A 619 8.00 -22.02 -7.05
C TRP A 619 9.34 -21.66 -6.40
N ALA A 620 10.30 -22.58 -6.31
CA ALA A 620 11.61 -22.33 -5.71
C ALA A 620 12.36 -21.20 -6.43
N TRP A 621 12.31 -21.15 -7.76
CA TRP A 621 12.80 -20.02 -8.54
C TRP A 621 12.11 -18.70 -8.20
N SER A 622 10.79 -18.71 -7.98
CA SER A 622 10.06 -17.47 -7.64
C SER A 622 10.51 -16.88 -6.31
N ILE A 623 10.80 -17.73 -5.32
CA ILE A 623 11.35 -17.33 -4.02
C ILE A 623 12.81 -16.92 -4.16
N ALA A 624 13.64 -17.71 -4.86
CA ALA A 624 15.06 -17.42 -5.02
C ALA A 624 15.33 -16.04 -5.64
N LEU A 625 14.46 -15.59 -6.56
CA LEU A 625 14.52 -14.25 -7.18
C LEU A 625 14.07 -13.09 -6.27
N GLN A 626 13.48 -13.40 -5.11
CA GLN A 626 13.13 -12.41 -4.09
C GLN A 626 14.23 -12.28 -3.02
N LEU A 627 15.06 -13.33 -2.84
CA LEU A 627 16.16 -13.33 -1.87
C LEU A 627 17.28 -12.35 -2.26
N LYS A 628 17.87 -11.69 -1.26
CA LYS A 628 18.98 -10.75 -1.42
C LYS A 628 20.34 -11.47 -1.37
N LEU A 629 20.51 -12.51 -2.20
CA LEU A 629 21.69 -13.40 -2.17
C LEU A 629 23.00 -12.66 -2.47
N TYR A 630 22.98 -11.69 -3.39
CA TYR A 630 24.19 -10.91 -3.69
C TYR A 630 24.58 -9.97 -2.54
N ASP A 631 23.66 -9.54 -1.67
CA ASP A 631 24.02 -8.68 -0.54
C ASP A 631 24.56 -9.49 0.65
N CYS A 632 24.31 -10.80 0.69
CA CYS A 632 24.77 -11.69 1.75
C CYS A 632 26.32 -11.79 1.80
N PRO A 633 26.89 -12.01 3.00
CA PRO A 633 28.30 -12.35 3.12
C PRO A 633 28.61 -13.63 2.34
N VAL A 634 29.88 -13.79 1.95
CA VAL A 634 30.31 -15.00 1.21
C VAL A 634 30.07 -16.24 2.06
N SER A 635 29.29 -17.17 1.53
CA SER A 635 29.04 -18.46 2.17
C SER A 635 30.14 -19.47 1.86
N THR A 636 30.66 -20.10 2.92
CA THR A 636 31.63 -21.20 2.80
C THR A 636 31.00 -22.42 2.14
N ARG A 637 29.76 -22.78 2.53
CA ARG A 637 28.96 -23.87 1.94
C ARG A 637 28.79 -23.67 0.43
N ALA A 638 28.34 -22.48 0.02
CA ALA A 638 28.13 -22.17 -1.39
C ALA A 638 29.43 -22.23 -2.19
N THR A 639 30.54 -21.74 -1.62
CA THR A 639 31.85 -21.75 -2.27
C THR A 639 32.37 -23.18 -2.50
N GLU A 640 32.10 -24.11 -1.58
CA GLU A 640 32.50 -25.51 -1.72
C GLU A 640 31.64 -26.27 -2.73
N ILE A 641 30.33 -26.03 -2.74
CA ILE A 641 29.43 -26.53 -3.78
C ILE A 641 29.90 -26.00 -5.14
N GLU A 642 30.22 -24.71 -5.25
CA GLU A 642 30.66 -24.11 -6.51
C GLU A 642 31.98 -24.72 -7.02
N LYS A 643 32.93 -25.07 -6.14
CA LYS A 643 34.16 -25.77 -6.55
C LYS A 643 33.89 -27.13 -7.21
N SER A 644 32.77 -27.78 -6.88
CA SER A 644 32.35 -29.04 -7.52
C SER A 644 31.71 -28.81 -8.91
N ILE A 645 31.26 -27.59 -9.21
CA ILE A 645 30.66 -27.21 -10.49
C ILE A 645 31.77 -27.00 -11.53
N THR A 646 32.04 -28.05 -12.30
CA THR A 646 33.10 -28.06 -13.33
C THR A 646 32.54 -27.74 -14.73
N LEU A 647 33.39 -27.26 -15.64
CA LEU A 647 33.02 -27.02 -17.05
C LEU A 647 32.33 -28.21 -17.75
N PRO A 648 32.75 -29.48 -17.58
CA PRO A 648 32.05 -30.62 -18.17
C PRO A 648 30.62 -30.79 -17.63
N PHE A 649 30.41 -30.52 -16.34
CA PHE A 649 29.07 -30.55 -15.73
C PHE A 649 28.14 -29.49 -16.33
N LEU A 650 28.63 -28.25 -16.51
CA LEU A 650 27.87 -27.17 -17.16
C LEU A 650 27.47 -27.53 -18.60
N LYS A 651 28.39 -28.12 -19.37
CA LYS A 651 28.12 -28.59 -20.74
C LYS A 651 27.08 -29.71 -20.79
N LEU A 652 27.09 -30.61 -19.80
CA LEU A 652 26.10 -31.69 -19.71
C LEU A 652 24.69 -31.13 -19.48
N ILE A 653 24.54 -30.16 -18.57
CA ILE A 653 23.24 -29.53 -18.28
C ILE A 653 22.69 -28.82 -19.52
N LEU A 654 23.53 -28.04 -20.21
CA LEU A 654 23.14 -27.34 -21.44
C LEU A 654 22.62 -28.28 -22.52
N ASN A 655 23.16 -29.49 -22.62
CA ASN A 655 22.79 -30.49 -23.63
C ASN A 655 21.75 -31.50 -23.14
N SER A 656 21.27 -31.38 -21.90
CA SER A 656 20.28 -32.32 -21.35
C SER A 656 18.91 -32.18 -22.01
N TYR A 657 18.17 -33.29 -22.09
CA TYR A 657 16.82 -33.35 -22.65
C TYR A 657 15.71 -33.26 -21.60
N ASN A 658 16.05 -33.26 -20.31
CA ASN A 658 15.10 -33.12 -19.22
C ASN A 658 15.11 -31.66 -18.71
N ASP A 659 14.12 -30.89 -19.13
CA ASP A 659 14.01 -29.47 -18.80
C ASP A 659 13.83 -29.24 -17.28
N VAL A 660 13.15 -30.15 -16.57
CA VAL A 660 12.94 -30.04 -15.12
C VAL A 660 14.25 -30.24 -14.34
N SER A 661 15.01 -31.28 -14.66
CA SER A 661 16.31 -31.55 -14.01
C SER A 661 17.37 -30.49 -14.35
N SER A 662 17.35 -29.97 -15.58
CA SER A 662 18.25 -28.89 -15.96
C SER A 662 17.89 -27.54 -15.34
N SER A 663 16.60 -27.27 -15.14
CA SER A 663 16.14 -26.10 -14.38
C SER A 663 16.52 -26.18 -12.90
N HIS A 664 16.40 -27.36 -12.27
CA HIS A 664 16.91 -27.58 -10.91
C HIS A 664 18.43 -27.34 -10.83
N SER A 665 19.19 -27.89 -11.78
CA SER A 665 20.63 -27.69 -11.83
C SER A 665 21.00 -26.22 -12.05
N ALA A 666 20.23 -25.48 -12.86
CA ALA A 666 20.41 -24.05 -13.06
C ALA A 666 20.11 -23.23 -11.79
N LEU A 667 19.11 -23.64 -10.99
CA LEU A 667 18.80 -23.03 -9.70
C LEU A 667 19.96 -23.21 -8.70
N LEU A 668 20.52 -24.42 -8.63
CA LEU A 668 21.72 -24.72 -7.84
C LEU A 668 22.90 -23.82 -8.25
N ILE A 669 23.15 -23.70 -9.55
CA ILE A 669 24.21 -22.85 -10.08
C ILE A 669 23.95 -21.38 -9.70
N TYR A 670 22.72 -20.88 -9.83
CA TYR A 670 22.36 -19.51 -9.45
C TYR A 670 22.61 -19.21 -7.98
N ILE A 671 22.10 -20.04 -7.06
CA ILE A 671 22.24 -19.85 -5.61
C ILE A 671 23.71 -19.95 -5.19
N SER A 672 24.41 -21.00 -5.62
CA SER A 672 25.82 -21.19 -5.28
C SER A 672 26.70 -20.07 -5.84
N PHE A 673 26.47 -19.65 -7.08
CA PHE A 673 27.21 -18.57 -7.74
C PHE A 673 27.04 -17.23 -7.01
N LEU A 674 25.81 -16.83 -6.68
CA LEU A 674 25.57 -15.53 -6.02
C LEU A 674 26.15 -15.45 -4.61
N LEU A 675 26.13 -16.54 -3.85
CA LEU A 675 26.67 -16.60 -2.49
C LEU A 675 28.20 -16.85 -2.43
N SER A 676 28.81 -17.20 -3.56
CA SER A 676 30.24 -17.49 -3.65
C SER A 676 31.11 -16.25 -3.85
N VAL A 677 32.44 -16.44 -3.84
CA VAL A 677 33.38 -15.35 -4.14
C VAL A 677 33.51 -15.06 -5.64
N THR A 678 33.07 -15.96 -6.54
CA THR A 678 33.24 -15.74 -7.99
C THR A 678 32.37 -14.59 -8.49
N SER A 679 31.16 -14.41 -7.95
CA SER A 679 30.27 -13.28 -8.28
C SER A 679 30.77 -11.92 -7.76
N ARG A 680 31.75 -11.92 -6.85
CA ARG A 680 32.24 -10.70 -6.16
C ARG A 680 33.41 -10.03 -6.87
N HIS A 681 34.13 -10.74 -7.76
CA HIS A 681 35.37 -10.23 -8.34
C HIS A 681 35.59 -10.75 -9.77
N PHE A 682 35.83 -9.85 -10.73
CA PHE A 682 35.95 -10.19 -12.15
C PHE A 682 37.01 -11.26 -12.46
N LEU A 683 38.24 -11.14 -11.94
CA LEU A 683 39.28 -12.15 -12.20
C LEU A 683 38.93 -13.56 -11.67
N ARG A 684 38.10 -13.66 -10.62
CA ARG A 684 37.65 -14.96 -10.09
C ARG A 684 36.45 -15.47 -10.89
N PHE A 685 35.61 -14.57 -11.36
CA PHE A 685 34.53 -14.85 -12.28
C PHE A 685 35.05 -15.46 -13.59
N SER A 686 36.07 -14.85 -14.21
CA SER A 686 36.66 -15.36 -15.45
C SER A 686 37.40 -16.68 -15.24
N ALA A 687 38.18 -16.82 -14.16
CA ALA A 687 38.87 -18.07 -13.84
C ALA A 687 37.94 -19.23 -13.43
N GLY A 688 36.76 -18.91 -12.90
CA GLY A 688 35.78 -19.88 -12.37
C GLY A 688 34.67 -20.26 -13.34
N ASP A 689 34.87 -20.20 -14.65
CA ASP A 689 33.86 -20.51 -15.67
C ASP A 689 32.54 -19.69 -15.53
N GLY A 690 32.63 -18.45 -15.05
CA GLY A 690 31.48 -17.59 -14.75
C GLY A 690 30.55 -17.36 -15.93
N TRP A 691 31.10 -17.16 -17.14
CA TRP A 691 30.32 -17.03 -18.38
C TRP A 691 29.48 -18.26 -18.69
N MET A 692 30.04 -19.46 -18.49
CA MET A 692 29.32 -20.71 -18.73
C MET A 692 28.22 -20.93 -17.70
N LYS A 693 28.45 -20.56 -16.43
CA LYS A 693 27.42 -20.58 -15.38
C LYS A 693 26.25 -19.67 -15.75
N LEU A 694 26.50 -18.43 -16.15
CA LEU A 694 25.45 -17.51 -16.61
C LEU A 694 24.73 -18.03 -17.86
N LEU A 695 25.45 -18.62 -18.81
CA LEU A 695 24.82 -19.23 -20.00
C LEU A 695 23.88 -20.38 -19.64
N THR A 696 24.23 -21.19 -18.63
CA THR A 696 23.36 -22.26 -18.15
C THR A 696 22.10 -21.72 -17.48
N ILE A 697 22.22 -20.67 -16.66
CA ILE A 697 21.08 -20.00 -16.04
C ILE A 697 20.16 -19.39 -17.11
N LEU A 698 20.72 -18.73 -18.13
CA LEU A 698 19.95 -18.11 -19.22
C LEU A 698 19.16 -19.13 -20.05
N LYS A 699 19.79 -20.26 -20.41
CA LYS A 699 19.19 -21.25 -21.33
C LYS A 699 18.29 -22.28 -20.63
N ARG A 700 18.57 -22.62 -19.38
CA ARG A 700 17.89 -23.70 -18.64
C ARG A 700 17.16 -23.25 -17.37
N GLY A 701 17.46 -22.05 -16.86
CA GLY A 701 16.76 -21.43 -15.72
C GLY A 701 15.78 -20.34 -16.14
N LYS A 702 15.52 -19.40 -15.23
CA LYS A 702 14.66 -18.23 -15.48
C LYS A 702 15.48 -17.01 -15.97
N PRO A 703 15.09 -16.35 -17.09
CA PRO A 703 15.80 -15.19 -17.62
C PRO A 703 15.80 -13.99 -16.65
N GLU A 704 14.82 -13.88 -15.77
CA GLU A 704 14.77 -12.86 -14.70
C GLU A 704 15.99 -12.93 -13.78
N ALA A 705 16.54 -14.13 -13.56
CA ALA A 705 17.75 -14.34 -12.76
C ALA A 705 18.98 -13.67 -13.39
N ILE A 706 19.05 -13.64 -14.72
CA ILE A 706 20.13 -12.97 -15.46
C ILE A 706 20.02 -11.45 -15.32
N ILE A 707 18.80 -10.91 -15.41
CA ILE A 707 18.57 -9.47 -15.21
C ILE A 707 19.06 -9.05 -13.82
N GLN A 708 18.69 -9.79 -12.77
CA GLN A 708 19.13 -9.49 -11.40
C GLN A 708 20.65 -9.65 -11.23
N THR A 709 21.21 -10.80 -11.62
CA THR A 709 22.65 -11.08 -11.45
C THR A 709 23.53 -10.09 -12.20
N PHE A 710 23.23 -9.78 -13.46
CA PHE A 710 24.02 -8.83 -14.25
C PHE A 710 23.96 -7.43 -13.64
N SER A 711 22.76 -6.98 -13.26
CA SER A 711 22.55 -5.64 -12.69
C SER A 711 23.27 -5.43 -11.35
N GLU A 712 23.50 -6.49 -10.58
CA GLU A 712 24.20 -6.43 -9.28
C GLU A 712 25.72 -6.62 -9.40
N ILE A 713 26.18 -7.49 -10.30
CA ILE A 713 27.59 -7.89 -10.41
C ILE A 713 28.42 -6.86 -11.20
N ILE A 714 27.92 -6.40 -12.35
CA ILE A 714 28.71 -5.60 -13.30
C ILE A 714 29.14 -4.25 -12.70
N PRO A 715 28.28 -3.49 -12.00
CA PRO A 715 28.72 -2.23 -11.40
C PRO A 715 29.90 -2.42 -10.43
N SER A 716 29.89 -3.51 -9.66
CA SER A 716 31.01 -3.89 -8.78
C SER A 716 32.27 -4.24 -9.57
N PHE A 717 32.15 -4.95 -10.70
CA PHE A 717 33.28 -5.26 -11.56
C PHE A 717 33.88 -4.01 -12.21
N VAL A 718 33.03 -3.12 -12.70
CA VAL A 718 33.45 -1.85 -13.31
C VAL A 718 34.12 -0.94 -12.28
N TYR A 719 33.58 -0.87 -11.06
CA TYR A 719 34.20 -0.12 -9.97
C TYR A 719 35.61 -0.62 -9.64
N MET A 720 35.81 -1.94 -9.62
CA MET A 720 37.10 -2.56 -9.22
C MET A 720 38.12 -2.69 -10.36
N HIS A 721 37.68 -2.96 -11.61
CA HIS A 721 38.53 -3.34 -12.75
C HIS A 721 38.31 -2.47 -13.99
N GLY A 722 37.54 -1.38 -13.91
CA GLY A 722 37.32 -0.49 -15.05
C GLY A 722 36.63 -1.19 -16.23
N ASP A 723 37.21 -1.09 -17.44
CA ASP A 723 36.68 -1.69 -18.66
C ASP A 723 37.19 -3.11 -18.95
N ASP A 724 38.02 -3.70 -18.08
CA ASP A 724 38.57 -5.05 -18.28
C ASP A 724 37.49 -6.11 -18.54
N PHE A 725 36.35 -5.99 -17.84
CA PHE A 725 35.18 -6.86 -18.06
C PHE A 725 34.63 -6.77 -19.48
N PHE A 726 34.59 -5.57 -20.06
CA PHE A 726 34.03 -5.33 -21.39
C PHE A 726 34.99 -5.69 -22.53
N ASN A 727 36.28 -5.87 -22.21
CA ASN A 727 37.30 -6.30 -23.16
C ASN A 727 37.40 -7.84 -23.28
N ASP A 728 36.64 -8.61 -22.48
CA ASP A 728 36.56 -10.07 -22.60
C ASP A 728 35.70 -10.48 -23.80
N ASP A 729 36.28 -11.22 -24.75
CA ASP A 729 35.59 -11.72 -25.95
C ASP A 729 34.31 -12.52 -25.62
N SER A 730 34.27 -13.17 -24.45
CA SER A 730 33.15 -13.98 -24.00
C SER A 730 31.89 -13.15 -23.73
N LEU A 731 32.02 -11.86 -23.42
CA LEU A 731 30.88 -10.96 -23.19
C LEU A 731 30.06 -10.79 -24.48
N ALA A 732 30.71 -10.59 -25.62
CA ALA A 732 30.02 -10.41 -26.90
C ALA A 732 29.21 -11.66 -27.29
N ASP A 733 29.79 -12.84 -27.07
CA ASP A 733 29.12 -14.12 -27.28
C ASP A 733 27.94 -14.32 -26.33
N PHE A 734 28.09 -13.98 -25.04
CA PHE A 734 27.00 -14.08 -24.08
C PHE A 734 25.87 -13.05 -24.37
N PHE A 735 26.24 -11.82 -24.71
CA PHE A 735 25.32 -10.76 -25.10
C PHE A 735 24.47 -11.19 -26.31
N LYS A 736 25.09 -11.82 -27.31
CA LYS A 736 24.36 -12.41 -28.44
C LYS A 736 23.29 -13.40 -28.00
N HIS A 737 23.61 -14.28 -27.04
CA HIS A 737 22.65 -15.24 -26.51
C HIS A 737 21.48 -14.60 -25.75
N MET A 738 21.70 -13.46 -25.06
CA MET A 738 20.63 -12.71 -24.40
C MET A 738 19.70 -12.02 -25.41
N VAL A 739 20.27 -11.38 -26.42
CA VAL A 739 19.50 -10.61 -27.41
C VAL A 739 18.73 -11.53 -28.35
N GLU A 740 19.35 -12.62 -28.81
CA GLU A 740 18.78 -13.56 -29.80
C GLU A 740 18.07 -14.77 -29.14
N LEU A 741 17.70 -14.66 -27.86
CA LEU A 741 17.03 -15.75 -27.14
C LEU A 741 15.68 -16.08 -27.78
N ARG A 742 15.56 -17.29 -28.37
CA ARG A 742 14.40 -17.71 -29.16
C ARG A 742 13.05 -17.59 -28.43
N ASN A 743 13.02 -17.85 -27.12
CA ASN A 743 11.78 -17.87 -26.33
C ASN A 743 11.36 -16.46 -25.85
N ASP A 744 12.33 -15.56 -25.71
CA ASP A 744 12.14 -14.20 -25.21
C ASP A 744 13.26 -13.26 -25.73
N PRO A 745 13.12 -12.72 -26.96
CA PRO A 745 14.15 -11.86 -27.55
C PRO A 745 14.31 -10.59 -26.71
N VAL A 746 15.55 -10.17 -26.47
CA VAL A 746 15.91 -9.00 -25.62
C VAL A 746 15.31 -9.07 -24.20
N LEU A 747 14.89 -10.26 -23.76
CA LEU A 747 14.33 -10.51 -22.42
C LEU A 747 13.08 -9.66 -22.11
N THR A 748 12.22 -9.44 -23.10
CA THR A 748 11.01 -8.61 -22.98
C THR A 748 9.95 -9.17 -22.01
N LYS A 749 9.73 -10.48 -22.00
CA LYS A 749 8.78 -11.15 -21.10
C LYS A 749 9.34 -11.21 -19.67
N ALA A 750 10.64 -11.46 -19.55
CA ALA A 750 11.32 -11.42 -18.26
C ALA A 750 11.21 -10.03 -17.61
N ALA A 751 11.41 -8.97 -18.40
CA ALA A 751 11.24 -7.59 -17.94
C ALA A 751 9.82 -7.29 -17.46
N SER A 752 8.79 -7.67 -18.24
CA SER A 752 7.40 -7.42 -17.85
C SER A 752 6.97 -8.21 -16.62
N ASN A 753 7.41 -9.46 -16.48
CA ASN A 753 7.20 -10.27 -15.27
C ASN A 753 7.85 -9.61 -14.05
N ARG A 754 9.06 -9.08 -14.22
CA ARG A 754 9.81 -8.47 -13.12
C ARG A 754 9.18 -7.15 -12.67
N ILE A 755 8.78 -6.30 -13.62
CA ILE A 755 8.04 -5.05 -13.33
C ILE A 755 6.72 -5.37 -12.63
N ARG A 756 5.97 -6.39 -13.09
CA ARG A 756 4.73 -6.82 -12.43
C ARG A 756 4.95 -7.29 -10.99
N ASN A 757 6.01 -8.05 -10.75
CA ASN A 757 6.30 -8.62 -9.43
C ASN A 757 6.87 -7.58 -8.43
N ASN A 758 7.44 -6.47 -8.90
CA ASN A 758 8.00 -5.42 -8.06
C ASN A 758 6.96 -4.32 -7.69
N ASN A 759 5.76 -4.36 -8.28
CA ASN A 759 4.77 -3.27 -8.20
C ASN A 759 3.74 -3.45 -7.07
N ASN A 760 4.07 -2.97 -5.87
CA ASN A 760 3.06 -2.38 -4.96
C ASN A 760 2.58 -0.99 -5.44
N ASN A 761 3.19 -0.43 -6.50
CA ASN A 761 2.87 0.89 -7.05
C ASN A 761 2.23 0.80 -8.45
N LYS A 762 0.90 0.66 -8.50
CA LYS A 762 0.07 0.67 -9.74
C LYS A 762 0.17 1.95 -10.59
N LYS A 763 0.90 2.98 -10.16
CA LYS A 763 1.00 4.28 -10.86
C LYS A 763 2.03 4.29 -12.00
N LEU A 764 2.99 3.35 -12.06
CA LEU A 764 4.10 3.39 -13.04
C LEU A 764 3.89 2.54 -14.31
N GLU A 765 2.72 1.92 -14.50
CA GLU A 765 2.48 1.00 -15.64
C GLU A 765 2.35 1.70 -17.00
N LYS A 766 2.22 3.03 -17.06
CA LYS A 766 1.81 3.72 -18.30
C LYS A 766 2.92 4.28 -19.19
N SER A 767 4.20 4.31 -18.78
CA SER A 767 5.16 5.18 -19.49
C SER A 767 6.41 4.54 -20.11
N ILE A 768 6.80 3.29 -19.82
CA ILE A 768 8.08 2.76 -20.33
C ILE A 768 7.98 1.29 -20.72
N THR A 769 7.88 1.00 -22.02
CA THR A 769 8.16 -0.33 -22.59
C THR A 769 9.68 -0.55 -22.61
N ILE A 770 10.28 -0.90 -21.48
CA ILE A 770 11.71 -1.21 -21.41
C ILE A 770 11.96 -2.70 -21.64
N THR A 771 13.01 -3.03 -22.40
CA THR A 771 13.46 -4.41 -22.60
C THR A 771 14.27 -4.89 -21.39
N GLY A 772 14.43 -6.20 -21.20
CA GLY A 772 15.21 -6.71 -20.06
C GLY A 772 16.69 -6.34 -20.15
N VAL A 773 17.25 -6.30 -21.36
CA VAL A 773 18.59 -5.73 -21.60
C VAL A 773 18.63 -4.23 -21.28
N GLY A 774 17.56 -3.50 -21.57
CA GLY A 774 17.40 -2.10 -21.18
C GLY A 774 17.39 -1.89 -19.66
N ILE A 775 16.75 -2.79 -18.89
CA ILE A 775 16.78 -2.77 -17.42
C ILE A 775 18.21 -2.97 -16.92
N ILE A 776 18.94 -3.94 -17.48
CA ILE A 776 20.34 -4.23 -17.11
C ILE A 776 21.21 -2.99 -17.36
N ILE A 777 21.19 -2.45 -18.57
CA ILE A 777 22.00 -1.28 -18.95
C ILE A 777 21.61 -0.06 -18.11
N GLY A 778 20.31 0.21 -17.95
CA GLY A 778 19.83 1.32 -17.14
C GLY A 778 20.24 1.20 -15.66
N SER A 779 20.22 -0.01 -15.10
CA SER A 779 20.70 -0.27 -13.74
C SER A 779 22.21 -0.04 -13.61
N HIS A 780 23.00 -0.42 -14.62
CA HIS A 780 24.44 -0.12 -14.64
C HIS A 780 24.71 1.38 -14.71
N VAL A 781 24.02 2.09 -15.60
CA VAL A 781 24.18 3.55 -15.77
C VAL A 781 23.70 4.29 -14.51
N TRP A 782 22.62 3.86 -13.88
CA TRP A 782 22.11 4.43 -12.64
C TRP A 782 23.08 4.22 -11.47
N GLN A 783 23.62 3.01 -11.29
CA GLN A 783 24.64 2.76 -10.26
C GLN A 783 25.95 3.50 -10.57
N ALA A 784 26.36 3.60 -11.83
CA ALA A 784 27.52 4.40 -12.23
C ALA A 784 27.32 5.89 -11.93
N HIS A 785 26.10 6.41 -12.13
CA HIS A 785 25.74 7.78 -11.74
C HIS A 785 25.84 7.99 -10.23
N LEU A 786 25.42 7.01 -9.42
CA LEU A 786 25.64 7.04 -7.97
C LEU A 786 27.12 6.99 -7.57
N ILE A 787 27.94 6.23 -8.30
CA ILE A 787 29.39 6.20 -8.04
C ILE A 787 29.99 7.56 -8.37
N ASP A 788 29.63 8.17 -9.50
CA ASP A 788 30.12 9.49 -9.91
C ASP A 788 29.65 10.61 -8.97
N SER A 789 28.48 10.49 -8.33
CA SER A 789 28.01 11.51 -7.37
C SER A 789 28.81 11.53 -6.06
N VAL A 790 29.37 10.39 -5.66
CA VAL A 790 30.17 10.26 -4.42
C VAL A 790 31.67 10.37 -4.70
N SER A 791 32.13 9.95 -5.88
CA SER A 791 33.52 10.01 -6.28
C SER A 791 33.82 11.38 -6.89
N ASN A 792 34.54 12.24 -6.16
CA ASN A 792 34.99 13.56 -6.63
C ASN A 792 36.05 13.47 -7.75
N LEU A 793 35.77 12.73 -8.83
CA LEU A 793 36.67 12.42 -9.96
C LEU A 793 36.51 13.40 -11.12
N LEU A 794 35.53 14.30 -11.04
CA LEU A 794 35.24 15.32 -12.05
C LEU A 794 35.57 16.72 -11.53
N ASP A 795 36.30 17.49 -12.35
CA ASP A 795 36.66 18.88 -12.08
C ASP A 795 35.45 19.83 -12.14
N GLU A 796 35.62 21.07 -11.71
CA GLU A 796 34.55 22.08 -11.71
C GLU A 796 33.96 22.39 -13.08
N SER A 797 34.77 22.16 -14.11
CA SER A 797 34.41 22.29 -15.52
C SER A 797 33.81 21.03 -16.14
N GLY A 798 33.62 19.95 -15.38
CA GLY A 798 33.10 18.67 -15.88
C GLY A 798 34.12 17.81 -16.64
N HIS A 799 35.41 18.14 -16.53
CA HIS A 799 36.51 17.37 -17.08
C HIS A 799 36.99 16.33 -16.07
N GLY A 800 37.21 15.10 -16.49
CA GLY A 800 37.71 14.03 -15.63
C GLY A 800 37.24 12.65 -16.05
N PHE A 801 37.42 11.69 -15.14
CA PHE A 801 36.93 10.33 -15.33
C PHE A 801 35.49 10.23 -14.81
N SER A 802 34.66 9.49 -15.54
CA SER A 802 33.24 9.33 -15.28
C SER A 802 32.88 7.88 -15.53
N TYR A 803 32.37 7.20 -14.51
CA TYR A 803 31.90 5.83 -14.62
C TYR A 803 30.70 5.73 -15.56
N VAL A 804 29.84 6.75 -15.62
CA VAL A 804 28.73 6.81 -16.58
C VAL A 804 29.26 6.78 -18.02
N ASP A 805 30.30 7.56 -18.31
CA ASP A 805 30.90 7.61 -19.65
C ASP A 805 31.57 6.28 -19.99
N LEU A 806 32.28 5.67 -19.03
CA LEU A 806 32.89 4.35 -19.19
C LEU A 806 31.85 3.29 -19.54
N VAL A 807 30.74 3.21 -18.78
CA VAL A 807 29.69 2.19 -18.96
C VAL A 807 28.98 2.38 -20.29
N LEU A 808 28.58 3.61 -20.64
CA LEU A 808 27.92 3.90 -21.92
C LEU A 808 28.83 3.56 -23.11
N HIS A 809 30.10 3.98 -23.06
CA HIS A 809 31.09 3.68 -24.09
C HIS A 809 31.27 2.18 -24.27
N SER A 810 31.40 1.45 -23.16
CA SER A 810 31.68 0.02 -23.18
C SER A 810 30.50 -0.80 -23.70
N TRP A 811 29.26 -0.42 -23.38
CA TRP A 811 28.07 -1.06 -23.94
C TRP A 811 27.90 -0.80 -25.43
N LEU A 812 28.12 0.44 -25.89
CA LEU A 812 28.11 0.77 -27.32
C LEU A 812 29.19 -0.03 -28.07
N LYS A 813 30.42 -0.09 -27.52
CA LYS A 813 31.52 -0.88 -28.08
C LYS A 813 31.14 -2.36 -28.18
N THR A 814 30.53 -2.92 -27.14
CA THR A 814 30.08 -4.33 -27.12
C THR A 814 29.06 -4.61 -28.22
N VAL A 815 28.10 -3.71 -28.44
CA VAL A 815 27.11 -3.84 -29.53
C VAL A 815 27.80 -3.77 -30.90
N PHE A 816 28.75 -2.85 -31.06
CA PHE A 816 29.46 -2.59 -32.32
C PHE A 816 30.48 -3.68 -32.71
N LEU A 817 30.85 -4.58 -31.79
CA LEU A 817 31.65 -5.77 -32.13
C LEU A 817 30.92 -6.66 -33.15
N LYS A 818 29.59 -6.71 -33.11
CA LYS A 818 28.78 -7.44 -34.10
C LYS A 818 28.68 -6.63 -35.39
N SER A 819 29.37 -7.05 -36.46
CA SER A 819 29.44 -6.30 -37.73
C SER A 819 28.10 -6.00 -38.42
N ASP A 820 27.04 -6.75 -38.11
CA ASP A 820 25.71 -6.67 -38.72
C ASP A 820 24.62 -6.27 -37.71
N TRP A 821 24.98 -5.61 -36.59
CA TRP A 821 24.04 -5.20 -35.54
C TRP A 821 22.88 -4.33 -36.08
N MET A 822 23.14 -3.44 -37.03
CA MET A 822 22.16 -2.52 -37.63
C MET A 822 21.00 -3.24 -38.35
N TRP A 823 21.21 -4.48 -38.77
CA TRP A 823 20.20 -5.30 -39.45
C TRP A 823 19.27 -6.04 -38.50
N HIS A 824 19.58 -6.02 -37.21
CA HIS A 824 18.84 -6.72 -36.18
C HIS A 824 18.09 -5.69 -35.35
N SER A 825 16.77 -5.65 -35.48
CA SER A 825 15.91 -4.72 -34.72
C SER A 825 16.15 -4.79 -33.20
N SER A 826 16.48 -5.98 -32.69
CA SER A 826 16.85 -6.22 -31.30
C SER A 826 18.14 -5.52 -30.83
N TYR A 827 19.13 -5.34 -31.70
CA TYR A 827 20.35 -4.60 -31.36
C TYR A 827 20.14 -3.10 -31.53
N VAL A 828 19.39 -2.69 -32.58
CA VAL A 828 19.01 -1.28 -32.79
C VAL A 828 18.19 -0.76 -31.61
N SER A 829 17.29 -1.56 -31.04
CA SER A 829 16.54 -1.17 -29.84
C SER A 829 17.43 -1.00 -28.61
N VAL A 830 18.50 -1.77 -28.48
CA VAL A 830 19.50 -1.58 -27.41
C VAL A 830 20.27 -0.27 -27.61
N VAL A 831 20.72 0.02 -28.85
CA VAL A 831 21.35 1.30 -29.15
C VAL A 831 20.40 2.47 -28.89
N ASP A 832 19.11 2.32 -29.21
CA ASP A 832 18.08 3.32 -28.91
C ASP A 832 17.97 3.59 -27.40
N THR A 833 17.99 2.55 -26.57
CA THR A 833 18.00 2.72 -25.10
C THR A 833 19.26 3.43 -24.61
N LEU A 834 20.43 3.13 -25.19
CA LEU A 834 21.69 3.80 -24.87
C LEU A 834 21.66 5.28 -25.29
N CYS A 835 21.13 5.59 -26.47
CA CYS A 835 20.93 6.98 -26.93
C CYS A 835 19.97 7.73 -26.01
N LYS A 836 18.87 7.11 -25.59
CA LYS A 836 17.93 7.70 -24.62
C LYS A 836 18.62 8.03 -23.30
N LEU A 837 19.33 7.06 -22.71
CA LEU A 837 20.06 7.25 -21.44
C LEU A 837 21.16 8.32 -21.56
N ALA A 838 21.87 8.36 -22.69
CA ALA A 838 22.88 9.37 -22.96
C ALA A 838 22.25 10.76 -23.13
N PHE A 839 21.09 10.88 -23.78
CA PHE A 839 20.38 12.15 -23.89
C PHE A 839 19.90 12.65 -22.52
N THR A 840 19.30 11.78 -21.70
CA THR A 840 18.81 12.16 -20.36
C THR A 840 19.95 12.63 -19.44
N LEU A 841 21.14 12.03 -19.55
CA LEU A 841 22.30 12.36 -18.71
C LEU A 841 23.27 13.37 -19.34
N ASN A 842 22.91 14.00 -20.45
CA ASN A 842 23.74 14.96 -21.19
C ASN A 842 25.10 14.40 -21.68
N ARG A 843 25.11 13.13 -22.11
CA ARG A 843 26.28 12.40 -22.64
C ARG A 843 26.16 12.06 -24.14
N HIS A 844 25.26 12.70 -24.88
CA HIS A 844 25.02 12.42 -26.30
C HIS A 844 26.26 12.65 -27.19
N ARG A 845 27.18 13.55 -26.84
CA ARG A 845 28.46 13.74 -27.57
C ARG A 845 29.28 12.45 -27.65
N LEU A 846 29.31 11.65 -26.57
CA LEU A 846 30.01 10.37 -26.55
C LEU A 846 29.39 9.41 -27.58
N VAL A 847 28.07 9.35 -27.64
CA VAL A 847 27.34 8.52 -28.62
C VAL A 847 27.66 8.98 -30.04
N TYR A 848 27.60 10.28 -30.28
CA TYR A 848 27.93 10.89 -31.57
C TYR A 848 29.34 10.51 -32.05
N ASP A 849 30.36 10.67 -31.20
CA ASP A 849 31.75 10.35 -31.54
C ASP A 849 31.91 8.85 -31.88
N MET A 850 31.25 7.96 -31.14
CA MET A 850 31.29 6.52 -31.41
C MET A 850 30.54 6.13 -32.70
N LEU A 851 29.40 6.75 -33.00
CA LEU A 851 28.68 6.52 -34.26
C LEU A 851 29.50 6.97 -35.48
N ILE A 852 30.27 8.05 -35.36
CA ILE A 852 31.21 8.48 -36.40
C ILE A 852 32.28 7.41 -36.66
N GLU A 853 32.86 6.85 -35.60
CA GLU A 853 33.87 5.79 -35.72
C GLU A 853 33.31 4.55 -36.42
N GLU A 854 32.11 4.11 -36.05
CA GLU A 854 31.45 2.98 -36.70
C GLU A 854 31.11 3.25 -38.17
N ARG A 855 30.66 4.46 -38.50
CA ARG A 855 30.47 4.84 -39.90
C ARG A 855 31.78 4.82 -40.68
N LYS A 856 32.88 5.35 -40.11
CA LYS A 856 34.21 5.30 -40.73
C LYS A 856 34.67 3.86 -40.95
N ARG A 857 34.41 2.96 -39.99
CA ARG A 857 34.66 1.52 -40.09
C ARG A 857 33.83 0.85 -41.21
N MET A 858 32.57 1.25 -41.36
CA MET A 858 31.72 0.79 -42.47
C MET A 858 32.27 1.28 -43.83
N GLU A 859 32.67 2.56 -43.91
CA GLU A 859 33.26 3.16 -45.11
C GLU A 859 34.61 2.52 -45.49
N SER A 860 35.49 2.22 -44.53
CA SER A 860 36.75 1.52 -44.79
C SER A 860 36.50 0.10 -45.29
N THR A 861 35.53 -0.60 -44.70
CA THR A 861 35.13 -1.95 -45.14
C THR A 861 34.62 -1.93 -46.59
N ILE A 862 33.80 -0.94 -46.97
CA ILE A 862 33.33 -0.74 -48.35
C ILE A 862 34.50 -0.49 -49.33
N LYS A 863 35.47 0.35 -48.95
CA LYS A 863 36.66 0.65 -49.78
C LYS A 863 37.57 -0.57 -49.96
N THR A 864 37.67 -1.46 -48.97
CA THR A 864 38.44 -2.73 -49.09
C THR A 864 37.69 -3.82 -49.86
N ALA A 865 36.36 -3.82 -49.81
CA ALA A 865 35.50 -4.81 -50.45
C ALA A 865 35.42 -4.67 -51.99
N THR A 866 35.89 -3.56 -52.57
CA THR A 866 36.00 -3.40 -54.03
C THR A 866 37.13 -4.23 -54.65
N SER A 867 37.92 -4.94 -53.84
CA SER A 867 39.02 -5.83 -54.25
C SER A 867 38.88 -7.23 -53.62
N SER A 868 38.24 -8.15 -54.36
CA SER A 868 38.29 -9.63 -54.27
C SER A 868 37.84 -10.36 -52.98
N SER A 869 36.62 -10.95 -52.97
CA SER A 869 36.23 -12.18 -52.20
C SER A 869 34.74 -12.56 -52.37
N PRO A 870 34.35 -13.86 -52.44
CA PRO A 870 32.95 -14.30 -52.51
C PRO A 870 32.14 -14.20 -51.21
N ARG A 871 32.75 -13.83 -50.06
CA ARG A 871 31.98 -13.41 -48.86
C ARG A 871 31.29 -12.06 -49.09
N ILE A 872 31.82 -11.28 -50.03
CA ILE A 872 31.35 -9.95 -50.40
C ILE A 872 30.00 -10.01 -51.13
N THR A 873 29.63 -11.11 -51.80
CA THR A 873 28.30 -11.23 -52.45
C THR A 873 27.14 -11.40 -51.46
N ARG A 874 27.40 -11.88 -50.24
CA ARG A 874 26.43 -11.85 -49.11
C ARG A 874 26.41 -10.48 -48.43
N PHE A 875 27.56 -9.82 -48.33
CA PHE A 875 27.70 -8.46 -47.78
C PHE A 875 27.14 -7.36 -48.71
N ILE A 876 27.21 -7.56 -50.03
CA ILE A 876 26.62 -6.68 -51.07
C ILE A 876 25.10 -6.91 -51.19
N LYS A 877 24.61 -8.12 -50.87
CA LYS A 877 23.16 -8.38 -50.69
C LYS A 877 22.58 -7.75 -49.41
N THR A 878 23.44 -7.34 -48.49
CA THR A 878 23.13 -6.67 -47.21
C THR A 878 23.54 -5.19 -47.28
N MET A 879 23.46 -4.57 -48.45
CA MET A 879 23.59 -3.12 -48.64
C MET A 879 22.49 -2.71 -49.62
N ILE A 880 21.88 -1.54 -49.42
CA ILE A 880 20.78 -1.02 -50.24
C ILE A 880 21.29 -0.86 -51.70
N PRO A 881 20.86 -1.68 -52.67
CA PRO A 881 21.22 -1.48 -54.05
C PRO A 881 20.27 -0.42 -54.62
N VAL A 882 20.69 0.83 -54.62
CA VAL A 882 20.01 1.89 -55.37
C VAL A 882 20.94 2.32 -56.49
N THR A 883 20.57 1.92 -57.71
CA THR A 883 21.09 2.39 -59.01
C THR A 883 22.55 2.87 -58.99
N GLU A 884 23.46 1.94 -59.30
CA GLU A 884 24.87 2.18 -59.65
C GLU A 884 25.83 2.71 -58.55
N SER A 885 25.40 3.00 -57.31
CA SER A 885 26.33 3.38 -56.22
C SER A 885 25.99 2.80 -54.84
N ILE A 886 27.02 2.51 -54.02
CA ILE A 886 26.89 1.98 -52.64
C ILE A 886 27.06 3.14 -51.66
N TYR A 887 26.02 3.46 -50.87
CA TYR A 887 26.07 4.50 -49.83
C TYR A 887 26.00 3.89 -48.42
N PRO A 888 26.99 4.14 -47.53
CA PRO A 888 26.95 3.69 -46.15
C PRO A 888 26.02 4.59 -45.31
N SER A 889 24.92 4.02 -44.84
CA SER A 889 23.99 4.63 -43.88
C SER A 889 23.87 3.70 -42.68
N LEU A 890 23.91 4.24 -41.47
CA LEU A 890 23.67 3.48 -40.23
C LEU A 890 22.19 3.18 -40.01
N LEU A 891 21.33 4.00 -40.61
CA LEU A 891 19.88 3.87 -40.55
C LEU A 891 19.40 3.06 -41.75
N ILE A 892 18.87 1.87 -41.47
CA ILE A 892 18.62 0.83 -42.47
C ILE A 892 17.12 0.54 -42.60
N GLY A 893 16.35 0.65 -41.52
CA GLY A 893 14.90 0.42 -41.49
C GLY A 893 14.47 -1.01 -41.83
N GLU A 894 13.17 -1.30 -41.75
CA GLU A 894 12.61 -2.61 -42.15
C GLU A 894 12.73 -2.84 -43.67
N TRP A 895 13.49 -3.87 -44.06
CA TRP A 895 13.71 -4.22 -45.46
C TRP A 895 12.52 -4.99 -46.06
N SER A 896 11.95 -4.45 -47.14
CA SER A 896 11.23 -5.25 -48.15
C SER A 896 11.81 -4.94 -49.53
N VAL A 897 12.59 -5.89 -50.07
CA VAL A 897 13.16 -5.86 -51.43
C VAL A 897 12.09 -5.67 -52.51
N LEU A 898 10.83 -6.02 -52.19
CA LEU A 898 9.69 -5.91 -53.09
C LEU A 898 9.18 -4.48 -53.27
N ASN A 899 9.60 -3.52 -52.43
CA ASN A 899 9.06 -2.15 -52.43
C ASN A 899 9.96 -1.08 -53.09
N LEU A 900 11.14 -1.43 -53.59
CA LEU A 900 12.01 -0.49 -54.33
C LEU A 900 11.35 0.10 -55.61
N LYS A 901 10.22 -0.45 -56.05
CA LYS A 901 9.43 0.04 -57.20
C LYS A 901 8.13 0.75 -56.80
N ALA A 902 7.81 0.81 -55.50
CA ALA A 902 6.60 1.46 -55.02
C ALA A 902 6.93 2.89 -54.60
N ASN A 903 6.39 3.88 -55.32
CA ASN A 903 6.50 5.33 -55.13
C ASN A 903 5.88 5.83 -53.80
N THR A 904 6.09 5.12 -52.69
CA THR A 904 5.44 5.31 -51.39
C THR A 904 6.47 5.80 -50.38
N PHE A 905 6.55 7.13 -50.23
CA PHE A 905 7.50 7.86 -49.38
C PHE A 905 7.58 7.39 -47.91
N ASN A 906 6.48 6.90 -47.33
CA ASN A 906 6.44 6.42 -45.94
C ASN A 906 7.05 5.01 -45.75
N LYS A 907 7.51 4.37 -46.84
CA LYS A 907 8.20 3.08 -46.85
C LYS A 907 9.53 3.17 -47.62
N ALA A 908 10.15 4.34 -47.60
CA ALA A 908 11.49 4.54 -48.16
C ALA A 908 12.54 3.78 -47.31
N PRO A 909 13.60 3.25 -47.94
CA PRO A 909 14.65 2.53 -47.22
C PRO A 909 15.37 3.46 -46.22
N GLY A 910 15.67 2.97 -45.01
CA GLY A 910 16.39 3.74 -44.00
C GLY A 910 15.55 4.63 -43.09
N ILE A 911 14.24 4.37 -42.94
CA ILE A 911 13.38 5.01 -41.93
C ILE A 911 13.21 4.08 -40.74
N GLU A 912 13.57 4.56 -39.55
CA GLU A 912 13.35 3.84 -38.29
C GLU A 912 11.97 4.18 -37.72
N THR A 913 11.15 3.14 -37.50
CA THR A 913 9.75 3.29 -37.06
C THR A 913 9.56 3.12 -35.56
N GLN A 914 10.55 2.61 -34.84
CA GLN A 914 10.47 2.29 -33.41
C GLN A 914 11.61 2.90 -32.57
N SER A 915 12.78 3.13 -33.18
CA SER A 915 14.01 3.55 -32.49
C SER A 915 14.34 5.02 -32.76
N TYR A 916 13.57 5.93 -32.15
CA TYR A 916 13.62 7.36 -32.46
C TYR A 916 14.82 8.10 -31.84
N TRP A 917 15.38 7.62 -30.73
CA TRP A 917 16.56 8.22 -30.08
C TRP A 917 17.82 7.90 -30.87
N PHE A 918 17.96 6.64 -31.31
CA PHE A 918 19.03 6.25 -32.21
C PHE A 918 18.95 6.99 -33.55
N ALA A 919 17.74 7.06 -34.13
CA ALA A 919 17.54 7.78 -35.39
C ALA A 919 17.93 9.26 -35.30
N PHE A 920 17.65 9.92 -34.17
CA PHE A 920 18.01 11.32 -33.97
C PHE A 920 19.52 11.53 -34.02
N GLU A 921 20.28 10.78 -33.21
CA GLU A 921 21.74 10.88 -33.14
C GLU A 921 22.41 10.51 -34.48
N ALA A 922 21.91 9.47 -35.14
CA ALA A 922 22.40 9.06 -36.45
C ALA A 922 22.13 10.11 -37.54
N LEU A 923 20.97 10.77 -37.53
CA LEU A 923 20.66 11.84 -38.49
C LEU A 923 21.49 13.09 -38.23
N VAL A 924 21.73 13.47 -36.97
CA VAL A 924 22.64 14.58 -36.61
C VAL A 924 24.04 14.29 -37.14
N MET A 925 24.56 13.09 -36.90
CA MET A 925 25.84 12.64 -37.47
C MET A 925 25.86 12.73 -39.00
N GLU A 926 24.81 12.25 -39.67
CA GLU A 926 24.73 12.29 -41.13
C GLU A 926 24.68 13.72 -41.69
N THR A 927 23.96 14.64 -41.03
CA THR A 927 23.91 16.06 -41.45
C THR A 927 25.29 16.70 -41.44
N VAL A 928 26.06 16.51 -40.36
CA VAL A 928 27.40 17.07 -40.22
C VAL A 928 28.32 16.54 -41.32
N ILE A 929 28.28 15.24 -41.59
CA ILE A 929 29.14 14.60 -42.60
C ILE A 929 28.70 14.98 -44.03
N GLU A 930 27.42 15.29 -44.27
CA GLU A 930 26.91 15.69 -45.59
C GLU A 930 27.43 17.06 -46.06
N LYS A 931 27.94 17.89 -45.15
CA LYS A 931 28.42 19.25 -45.43
C LYS A 931 29.42 19.33 -46.59
N ASP A 932 30.63 18.82 -46.38
CA ASP A 932 31.77 19.00 -47.29
C ASP A 932 31.58 18.33 -48.67
N PRO A 933 31.05 17.09 -48.78
CA PRO A 933 30.93 16.42 -50.07
C PRO A 933 29.69 16.83 -50.88
N TYR A 934 28.63 17.36 -50.25
CA TYR A 934 27.37 17.62 -50.93
C TYR A 934 26.92 19.07 -50.80
N ARG A 935 26.66 19.58 -49.59
CA ARG A 935 26.05 20.91 -49.40
C ARG A 935 26.96 22.05 -49.91
N ASP A 936 28.26 21.98 -49.64
CA ASP A 936 29.21 22.99 -50.12
C ASP A 936 29.40 22.95 -51.65
N GLN A 937 29.39 21.75 -52.24
CA GLN A 937 29.45 21.61 -53.70
C GLN A 937 28.16 22.08 -54.40
N ILE A 938 26.99 21.83 -53.79
CA ILE A 938 25.70 22.36 -54.27
C ILE A 938 25.75 23.90 -54.30
N SER A 939 26.27 24.52 -53.23
CA SER A 939 26.47 25.98 -53.18
C SER A 939 27.42 26.47 -54.27
N GLN A 940 28.57 25.82 -54.46
CA GLN A 940 29.55 26.19 -55.49
C GLN A 940 29.01 26.07 -56.92
N VAL A 941 28.23 25.01 -57.22
CA VAL A 941 27.61 24.80 -58.54
C VAL A 941 26.54 25.85 -58.84
N ILE A 942 25.82 26.31 -57.83
CA ILE A 942 24.80 27.35 -57.96
C ILE A 942 25.46 28.73 -58.16
N SER A 943 26.47 29.08 -57.36
CA SER A 943 27.16 30.37 -57.47
C SER A 943 28.05 30.51 -58.71
N SER A 944 28.45 29.41 -59.36
CA SER A 944 29.23 29.43 -60.60
C SER A 944 28.37 29.52 -61.88
N ASN A 945 27.10 29.13 -61.83
CA ASN A 945 26.18 29.15 -62.98
C ASN A 945 25.15 30.27 -62.84
N ASN A 946 25.43 31.44 -63.40
CA ASN A 946 24.54 32.62 -63.45
C ASN A 946 23.28 32.45 -64.34
N ASN A 947 22.82 31.23 -64.62
CA ASN A 947 21.66 30.99 -65.50
C ASN A 947 20.40 30.66 -64.69
N ASP A 948 19.28 31.29 -65.06
CA ASP A 948 17.89 31.10 -64.59
C ASP A 948 17.31 29.67 -64.79
N LEU A 949 18.14 28.62 -64.89
CA LEU A 949 17.75 27.26 -65.32
C LEU A 949 17.97 26.15 -64.27
N LEU A 950 18.27 26.48 -63.00
CA LEU A 950 18.45 25.50 -61.92
C LEU A 950 17.22 25.42 -60.99
N ASP A 951 16.05 25.15 -61.56
CA ASP A 951 14.77 24.98 -60.83
C ASP A 951 14.64 23.63 -60.07
N ASN A 952 15.68 22.79 -60.04
CA ASN A 952 15.56 21.46 -59.43
C ASN A 952 16.91 20.93 -58.92
N ILE A 953 16.90 20.37 -57.71
CA ILE A 953 18.05 19.64 -57.16
C ILE A 953 18.56 18.52 -58.10
N GLN A 954 17.69 17.88 -58.90
CA GLN A 954 18.10 16.82 -59.83
C GLN A 954 19.08 17.32 -60.93
N SER A 955 18.92 18.55 -61.42
CA SER A 955 19.83 19.12 -62.42
C SER A 955 21.13 19.59 -61.78
N VAL A 956 21.07 20.15 -60.57
CA VAL A 956 22.25 20.49 -59.76
C VAL A 956 23.08 19.23 -59.51
N TYR A 957 22.44 18.16 -59.02
CA TYR A 957 23.11 16.90 -58.68
C TYR A 957 23.87 16.35 -59.90
N LYS A 958 23.25 16.31 -61.08
CA LYS A 958 23.88 15.80 -62.33
C LYS A 958 25.16 16.53 -62.72
N LEU A 959 25.33 17.78 -62.31
CA LEU A 959 26.51 18.60 -62.61
C LEU A 959 27.62 18.44 -61.56
N MET A 960 27.36 17.75 -60.44
CA MET A 960 28.33 17.53 -59.38
C MET A 960 29.37 16.49 -59.80
N THR A 961 30.64 16.74 -59.45
CA THR A 961 31.76 15.83 -59.69
C THR A 961 31.74 14.59 -58.77
N VAL A 962 30.99 14.65 -57.67
CA VAL A 962 30.90 13.60 -56.64
C VAL A 962 29.50 12.98 -56.64
N GLN A 963 29.27 11.88 -57.35
CA GLN A 963 28.03 11.11 -57.22
C GLN A 963 28.26 9.70 -56.68
N LYS A 964 27.90 9.51 -55.41
CA LYS A 964 27.81 8.20 -54.72
C LYS A 964 26.61 8.07 -53.77
N LYS A 965 25.79 9.13 -53.60
CA LYS A 965 24.67 9.21 -52.65
C LYS A 965 23.35 9.46 -53.40
N PRO A 966 22.30 8.65 -53.19
CA PRO A 966 20.98 8.91 -53.78
C PRO A 966 20.36 10.21 -53.26
N ILE A 967 19.62 10.92 -54.12
CA ILE A 967 18.98 12.20 -53.77
C ILE A 967 17.96 12.02 -52.63
N GLU A 968 17.24 10.90 -52.62
CA GLU A 968 16.27 10.56 -51.56
C GLU A 968 16.91 10.42 -50.17
N PHE A 969 18.23 10.21 -50.10
CA PHE A 969 19.00 10.06 -48.86
C PHE A 969 19.61 11.37 -48.36
N LEU A 970 19.39 12.49 -49.04
CA LEU A 970 19.82 13.79 -48.53
C LEU A 970 19.17 14.06 -47.16
N SER A 971 19.96 14.62 -46.24
CA SER A 971 19.58 14.73 -44.83
C SER A 971 18.27 15.48 -44.65
N ILE A 972 18.00 16.51 -45.47
CA ILE A 972 16.74 17.27 -45.45
C ILE A 972 15.50 16.40 -45.73
N TYR A 973 15.58 15.43 -46.64
CA TYR A 973 14.48 14.50 -46.90
C TYR A 973 14.37 13.43 -45.81
N ARG A 974 15.50 12.98 -45.24
CA ARG A 974 15.50 11.99 -44.15
C ARG A 974 14.89 12.51 -42.86
N TRP A 975 15.20 13.75 -42.48
CA TRP A 975 14.55 14.42 -41.33
C TRP A 975 13.04 14.50 -41.54
N LEU A 976 12.61 14.93 -42.73
CA LEU A 976 11.19 15.00 -43.10
C LEU A 976 10.49 13.63 -43.00
N GLN A 977 11.12 12.57 -43.52
CA GLN A 977 10.58 11.21 -43.47
C GLN A 977 10.40 10.71 -42.03
N HIS A 978 11.37 10.94 -41.15
CA HIS A 978 11.27 10.51 -39.74
C HIS A 978 10.25 11.34 -38.96
N ILE A 979 10.13 12.65 -39.23
CA ILE A 979 9.09 13.51 -38.61
C ILE A 979 7.69 12.97 -38.91
N LEU A 980 7.42 12.54 -40.14
CA LEU A 980 6.09 12.03 -40.53
C LEU A 980 5.71 10.69 -39.88
N VAL A 981 6.69 9.94 -39.36
CA VAL A 981 6.50 8.65 -38.70
C VAL A 981 6.51 8.80 -37.17
N LEU A 982 7.12 9.86 -36.64
CA LEU A 982 7.25 10.09 -35.21
C LEU A 982 5.86 10.25 -34.54
N PRO A 983 5.63 9.68 -33.35
CA PRO A 983 4.41 9.91 -32.57
C PRO A 983 4.26 11.39 -32.18
N VAL A 984 3.01 11.87 -32.13
CA VAL A 984 2.70 13.29 -31.84
C VAL A 984 3.03 13.71 -30.40
N ASP A 985 3.15 12.73 -29.50
CA ASP A 985 3.46 12.87 -28.08
C ASP A 985 4.94 12.62 -27.75
N HIS A 986 5.78 12.33 -28.76
CA HIS A 986 7.18 12.02 -28.54
C HIS A 986 8.00 13.26 -28.14
N VAL A 987 8.83 13.13 -27.10
CA VAL A 987 9.58 14.24 -26.48
C VAL A 987 10.59 14.89 -27.45
N LEU A 988 11.21 14.13 -28.35
CA LEU A 988 12.16 14.67 -29.34
C LEU A 988 11.52 15.43 -30.52
N LEU A 989 10.19 15.43 -30.69
CA LEU A 989 9.54 16.01 -31.87
C LEU A 989 9.94 17.48 -32.14
N PRO A 990 10.02 18.38 -31.14
CA PRO A 990 10.49 19.75 -31.36
C PRO A 990 11.91 19.81 -31.93
N LEU A 991 12.82 18.93 -31.49
CA LEU A 991 14.21 18.89 -31.96
C LEU A 991 14.32 18.34 -33.37
N TYR A 992 13.52 17.33 -33.74
CA TYR A 992 13.44 16.86 -35.13
C TYR A 992 13.00 17.99 -36.09
N LEU A 993 11.98 18.76 -35.69
CA LEU A 993 11.51 19.91 -36.45
C LEU A 993 12.54 21.04 -36.49
N GLN A 994 13.27 21.28 -35.39
CA GLN A 994 14.40 22.23 -35.35
C GLN A 994 15.42 21.90 -36.44
N MET A 995 15.89 20.65 -36.49
CA MET A 995 16.90 20.21 -37.47
C MET A 995 16.38 20.36 -38.91
N PHE A 996 15.12 20.00 -39.16
CA PHE A 996 14.50 20.17 -40.47
C PHE A 996 14.41 21.65 -40.88
N PHE A 997 13.90 22.53 -40.02
CA PHE A 997 13.74 23.96 -40.37
C PHE A 997 15.07 24.69 -40.52
N CYS A 998 16.10 24.31 -39.75
CA CYS A 998 17.46 24.82 -39.91
C CYS A 998 18.05 24.45 -41.28
N LEU A 999 17.82 23.22 -41.75
CA LEU A 999 18.17 22.81 -43.12
C LEU A 999 17.28 23.48 -44.18
N TYR A 1000 15.98 23.57 -43.94
CA TYR A 1000 15.01 24.11 -44.90
C TYR A 1000 15.27 25.59 -45.22
N TYR A 1001 15.65 26.38 -44.22
CA TYR A 1001 16.01 27.79 -44.38
C TYR A 1001 17.53 28.04 -44.46
N GLN A 1002 18.34 26.99 -44.61
CA GLN A 1002 19.78 27.12 -44.78
C GLN A 1002 20.11 27.96 -46.02
N ARG A 1003 21.02 28.92 -45.84
CA ARG A 1003 21.49 29.79 -46.92
C ARG A 1003 22.51 29.06 -47.79
N ILE A 1004 22.21 28.99 -49.09
CA ILE A 1004 23.14 28.46 -50.11
C ILE A 1004 23.72 29.60 -50.95
N ASP A 1005 22.86 30.54 -51.37
CA ASP A 1005 23.22 31.75 -52.11
C ASP A 1005 22.13 32.83 -51.89
N LYS A 1006 21.37 33.20 -52.95
CA LYS A 1006 20.17 34.05 -52.92
C LYS A 1006 18.87 33.31 -52.57
N ILE A 1007 18.94 31.98 -52.53
CA ILE A 1007 17.82 31.06 -52.27
C ILE A 1007 18.13 30.15 -51.07
N THR A 1008 17.08 29.60 -50.45
CA THR A 1008 17.20 28.63 -49.36
C THR A 1008 17.32 27.20 -49.90
N LEU A 1009 17.94 26.30 -49.14
CA LEU A 1009 18.00 24.87 -49.50
C LEU A 1009 16.60 24.27 -49.70
N GLY A 1010 15.62 24.67 -48.88
CA GLY A 1010 14.24 24.24 -48.99
C GLY A 1010 13.58 24.62 -50.32
N SER A 1011 13.88 25.82 -50.86
CA SER A 1011 13.31 26.27 -52.13
C SER A 1011 13.81 25.42 -53.31
N LEU A 1012 15.05 24.93 -53.25
CA LEU A 1012 15.67 24.07 -54.27
C LEU A 1012 15.21 22.61 -54.18
N CYS A 1013 15.07 22.09 -52.96
CA CYS A 1013 14.71 20.69 -52.71
C CYS A 1013 13.22 20.38 -52.91
N PHE A 1014 12.33 21.36 -52.70
CA PHE A 1014 10.88 21.10 -52.64
C PHE A 1014 10.05 21.79 -53.73
N THR A 1015 10.67 22.51 -54.68
CA THR A 1015 9.96 23.23 -55.76
C THR A 1015 9.05 22.33 -56.59
N LYS A 1016 9.51 21.11 -56.90
CA LYS A 1016 8.78 20.11 -57.71
C LYS A 1016 8.16 18.98 -56.88
N ILE A 1017 8.32 19.02 -55.55
CA ILE A 1017 7.82 18.00 -54.60
C ILE A 1017 7.05 18.68 -53.45
N SER A 1018 6.11 19.56 -53.82
CA SER A 1018 5.32 20.34 -52.86
C SER A 1018 4.37 19.49 -52.01
N GLU A 1019 3.99 18.30 -52.48
CA GLU A 1019 3.13 17.35 -51.75
C GLU A 1019 3.71 16.89 -50.41
N TRP A 1020 5.04 16.90 -50.25
CA TRP A 1020 5.65 16.45 -48.99
C TRP A 1020 5.63 17.54 -47.93
N ILE A 1021 5.75 18.81 -48.34
CA ILE A 1021 5.57 19.96 -47.47
C ILE A 1021 4.11 20.09 -47.04
N THR A 1022 3.14 19.80 -47.92
CA THR A 1022 1.72 19.77 -47.51
C THR A 1022 1.42 18.65 -46.51
N LYS A 1023 2.03 17.46 -46.67
CA LYS A 1023 1.95 16.38 -45.67
C LYS A 1023 2.54 16.79 -44.32
N LEU A 1024 3.72 17.42 -44.30
CA LEU A 1024 4.32 17.94 -43.07
C LEU A 1024 3.43 18.98 -42.41
N ARG A 1025 2.87 19.91 -43.20
CA ARG A 1025 1.96 20.94 -42.70
C ARG A 1025 0.70 20.33 -42.08
N ASN A 1026 0.13 19.28 -42.69
CA ASN A 1026 -1.01 18.55 -42.12
C ASN A 1026 -0.63 17.80 -40.84
N TYR A 1027 0.57 17.21 -40.77
CA TYR A 1027 1.08 16.56 -39.57
C TYR A 1027 1.26 17.55 -38.41
N ILE A 1028 1.89 18.71 -38.66
CA ILE A 1028 2.05 19.78 -37.66
C ILE A 1028 0.69 20.28 -37.17
N ALA A 1029 -0.30 20.41 -38.07
CA ALA A 1029 -1.67 20.77 -37.69
C ALA A 1029 -2.29 19.72 -36.75
N ASN A 1030 -2.07 18.42 -37.00
CA ASN A 1030 -2.52 17.34 -36.12
C ASN A 1030 -1.85 17.43 -34.73
N VAL A 1031 -0.53 17.64 -34.68
CA VAL A 1031 0.21 17.82 -33.42
C VAL A 1031 -0.34 19.03 -32.64
N GLN A 1032 -0.59 20.15 -33.31
CA GLN A 1032 -1.19 21.32 -32.70
C GLN A 1032 -2.57 21.00 -32.10
N THR A 1033 -3.43 20.27 -32.81
CA THR A 1033 -4.75 19.87 -32.29
C THR A 1033 -4.64 18.95 -31.08
N TYR A 1034 -3.65 18.04 -31.06
CA TYR A 1034 -3.39 17.15 -29.93
C TYR A 1034 -3.03 17.94 -28.66
N TYR A 1035 -2.09 18.87 -28.73
CA TYR A 1035 -1.72 19.70 -27.58
C TYR A 1035 -2.86 20.65 -27.16
N SER A 1036 -3.66 21.14 -28.11
CA SER A 1036 -4.86 21.94 -27.81
C SER A 1036 -5.92 21.15 -27.02
N GLN A 1037 -6.11 19.86 -27.34
CA GLN A 1037 -7.00 18.97 -26.58
C GLN A 1037 -6.44 18.64 -25.20
N LYS A 1038 -5.13 18.43 -25.08
CA LYS A 1038 -4.44 18.16 -23.80
C LYS A 1038 -4.50 19.34 -22.83
N MET A 1039 -4.57 20.57 -23.33
CA MET A 1039 -4.83 21.77 -22.50
C MET A 1039 -6.26 21.80 -21.94
N SER A 1040 -7.24 21.29 -22.70
CA SER A 1040 -8.66 21.31 -22.31
C SER A 1040 -9.01 20.28 -21.23
N SER A 1041 -8.15 19.28 -20.99
CA SER A 1041 -8.38 18.19 -20.02
C SER A 1041 -7.89 18.49 -18.59
N GLY A 1042 -7.52 19.74 -18.26
CA GLY A 1042 -7.43 20.22 -16.87
C GLY A 1042 -6.11 19.98 -16.12
N HIS A 1043 -5.09 19.38 -16.73
CA HIS A 1043 -3.72 19.32 -16.15
C HIS A 1043 -2.79 20.29 -16.88
N THR A 1044 -2.79 21.54 -16.44
CA THR A 1044 -1.95 22.61 -17.00
C THR A 1044 -0.48 22.38 -16.65
N THR A 1045 0.31 21.90 -17.61
CA THR A 1045 1.76 22.14 -17.63
C THR A 1045 2.00 23.33 -18.55
N THR A 1046 2.69 24.35 -18.07
CA THR A 1046 3.09 25.55 -18.85
C THR A 1046 3.77 25.18 -20.17
N ASN A 1047 4.40 24.00 -20.23
CA ASN A 1047 5.08 23.47 -21.40
C ASN A 1047 4.11 23.12 -22.57
N ALA A 1048 2.87 22.71 -22.29
CA ALA A 1048 1.92 22.33 -23.34
C ALA A 1048 1.44 23.53 -24.18
N GLU A 1049 1.28 24.70 -23.56
CA GLU A 1049 0.88 25.93 -24.24
C GLU A 1049 2.01 26.46 -25.14
N VAL A 1050 3.24 26.46 -24.61
CA VAL A 1050 4.44 26.86 -25.36
C VAL A 1050 4.65 25.95 -26.57
N LEU A 1051 4.48 24.64 -26.40
CA LEU A 1051 4.55 23.67 -27.49
C LEU A 1051 3.47 23.93 -28.55
N GLN A 1052 2.21 24.12 -28.16
CA GLN A 1052 1.12 24.42 -29.08
C GLN A 1052 1.38 25.71 -29.90
N GLN A 1053 1.82 26.78 -29.24
CA GLN A 1053 2.17 28.05 -29.90
C GLN A 1053 3.35 27.88 -30.88
N THR A 1054 4.37 27.12 -30.48
CA THR A 1054 5.55 26.86 -31.31
C THR A 1054 5.20 26.04 -32.56
N PHE A 1055 4.37 24.99 -32.43
CA PHE A 1055 3.91 24.21 -33.58
C PHE A 1055 2.99 25.03 -34.50
N TYR A 1056 2.17 25.92 -33.95
CA TYR A 1056 1.37 26.85 -34.76
C TYR A 1056 2.25 27.82 -35.56
N ALA A 1057 3.31 28.36 -34.96
CA ALA A 1057 4.28 29.21 -35.65
C ALA A 1057 4.94 28.46 -36.81
N MET A 1058 5.40 27.22 -36.59
CA MET A 1058 5.97 26.36 -37.64
C MET A 1058 5.00 26.06 -38.79
N TRP A 1059 3.71 25.89 -38.48
CA TRP A 1059 2.66 25.72 -39.48
C TRP A 1059 2.50 26.97 -40.36
N LEU A 1060 2.63 28.18 -39.78
CA LEU A 1060 2.64 29.45 -40.49
C LEU A 1060 3.90 29.61 -41.35
N TRP A 1061 5.08 29.18 -40.87
CA TRP A 1061 6.35 29.25 -41.60
C TRP A 1061 6.27 28.52 -42.96
N LEU A 1062 5.73 27.29 -42.97
CA LEU A 1062 5.56 26.51 -44.21
C LEU A 1062 4.47 27.07 -45.14
N GLY A 1063 3.55 27.88 -44.62
CA GLY A 1063 2.48 28.53 -45.38
C GLY A 1063 2.91 29.81 -46.10
N ASN A 1064 4.06 30.38 -45.73
CA ASN A 1064 4.54 31.66 -46.26
C ASN A 1064 5.64 31.45 -47.32
N ALA A 1065 5.26 31.60 -48.59
CA ALA A 1065 6.18 31.42 -49.73
C ALA A 1065 7.30 32.47 -49.77
N ASP A 1066 7.10 33.65 -49.17
CA ASP A 1066 8.08 34.73 -49.22
C ASP A 1066 9.37 34.37 -48.45
N LEU A 1067 9.25 33.56 -47.38
CA LEU A 1067 10.37 33.08 -46.55
C LEU A 1067 11.37 32.20 -47.32
N LEU A 1068 11.03 31.74 -48.52
CA LEU A 1068 11.93 30.96 -49.38
C LEU A 1068 12.88 31.84 -50.19
N SER A 1069 12.61 33.14 -50.27
CA SER A 1069 13.43 34.13 -50.97
C SER A 1069 14.14 35.05 -50.00
N LEU A 1070 15.47 34.91 -49.88
CA LEU A 1070 16.31 35.67 -48.94
C LEU A 1070 16.39 37.17 -49.28
N GLU A 1071 16.09 37.57 -50.53
CA GLU A 1071 16.15 38.96 -50.99
C GLU A 1071 14.87 39.78 -50.68
N LYS A 1072 13.71 39.13 -50.48
CA LYS A 1072 12.40 39.82 -50.39
C LYS A 1072 11.82 39.91 -48.99
N THR A 1073 12.34 39.15 -48.02
CA THR A 1073 11.73 39.05 -46.70
C THR A 1073 12.55 39.71 -45.60
N ASN A 1074 11.98 40.74 -44.97
CA ASN A 1074 12.48 41.25 -43.70
C ASN A 1074 11.70 40.57 -42.56
N ILE A 1075 12.38 39.69 -41.82
CA ILE A 1075 11.79 38.88 -40.74
C ILE A 1075 11.20 39.78 -39.63
N ASP A 1076 11.76 40.97 -39.42
CA ASP A 1076 11.33 41.90 -38.36
C ASP A 1076 9.93 42.49 -38.59
N ASN A 1077 9.39 42.38 -39.82
CA ASN A 1077 8.06 42.88 -40.17
C ASN A 1077 6.94 41.82 -40.04
N LEU A 1078 7.26 40.58 -39.62
CA LEU A 1078 6.28 39.51 -39.50
C LEU A 1078 5.47 39.60 -38.19
N PRO A 1079 4.20 39.14 -38.16
CA PRO A 1079 3.39 39.13 -36.95
C PRO A 1079 4.02 38.32 -35.80
N THR A 1080 3.73 38.68 -34.56
CA THR A 1080 4.26 38.01 -33.35
C THR A 1080 3.92 36.52 -33.26
N HIS A 1081 2.81 36.08 -33.88
CA HIS A 1081 2.41 34.67 -33.97
C HIS A 1081 3.36 33.79 -34.79
N TYR A 1082 4.34 34.37 -35.51
CA TYR A 1082 5.40 33.64 -36.20
C TYR A 1082 6.56 33.23 -35.27
N ASP A 1083 6.55 33.59 -33.98
CA ASP A 1083 7.66 33.34 -33.06
C ASP A 1083 9.02 33.74 -33.65
N LEU A 1084 9.21 35.05 -33.75
CA LEU A 1084 10.35 35.67 -34.43
C LEU A 1084 11.70 35.23 -33.84
N ASN A 1085 11.74 34.88 -32.55
CA ASN A 1085 12.96 34.46 -31.87
C ASN A 1085 13.46 33.14 -32.44
N ARG A 1086 12.59 32.12 -32.52
CA ARG A 1086 12.97 30.79 -33.06
C ARG A 1086 13.15 30.83 -34.57
N LEU A 1087 12.36 31.61 -35.31
CA LEU A 1087 12.53 31.77 -36.75
C LEU A 1087 13.91 32.36 -37.11
N LYS A 1088 14.39 33.36 -36.34
CA LYS A 1088 15.74 33.94 -36.51
C LYS A 1088 16.87 32.95 -36.24
N LEU A 1089 16.64 31.93 -35.40
CA LEU A 1089 17.63 30.88 -35.13
C LEU A 1089 17.77 29.92 -36.31
N CYS A 1090 16.73 29.70 -37.11
CA CYS A 1090 16.77 28.81 -38.27
C CYS A 1090 17.07 29.55 -39.58
N TYR A 1091 16.61 30.79 -39.74
CA TYR A 1091 16.55 31.47 -41.03
C TYR A 1091 17.90 32.06 -41.47
N GLY A 1092 18.38 31.64 -42.65
CA GLY A 1092 19.51 32.29 -43.33
C GLY A 1092 20.87 32.15 -42.63
N LYS A 1093 20.99 31.22 -41.68
CA LYS A 1093 22.21 30.97 -40.91
C LYS A 1093 23.30 30.30 -41.75
N LEU A 1094 24.55 30.64 -41.41
CA LEU A 1094 25.73 29.97 -41.94
C LEU A 1094 25.93 28.62 -41.27
N GLU A 1095 26.61 27.68 -41.94
CA GLU A 1095 26.80 26.32 -41.46
C GLU A 1095 27.48 26.23 -40.08
N GLN A 1096 28.35 27.18 -39.72
CA GLN A 1096 29.05 27.18 -38.42
C GLN A 1096 28.12 27.48 -37.24
N ASP A 1097 27.02 28.22 -37.48
CA ASP A 1097 26.07 28.63 -36.45
C ASP A 1097 24.91 27.62 -36.29
N GLN A 1098 24.99 26.47 -36.95
CA GLN A 1098 23.92 25.49 -37.01
C GLN A 1098 23.91 24.58 -35.78
N PRO A 1099 22.72 24.08 -35.38
CA PRO A 1099 22.58 23.43 -34.09
C PRO A 1099 23.28 22.08 -33.96
N TRP A 1100 23.48 21.36 -35.07
CA TRP A 1100 24.22 20.08 -35.08
C TRP A 1100 25.72 20.20 -34.73
N HIS A 1101 26.27 21.42 -34.60
CA HIS A 1101 27.64 21.65 -34.12
C HIS A 1101 27.71 22.10 -32.64
N HIS A 1102 26.62 22.67 -32.13
CA HIS A 1102 26.57 23.29 -30.80
C HIS A 1102 25.33 22.84 -30.04
N ILE A 1103 25.55 21.98 -29.06
CA ILE A 1103 24.49 21.39 -28.22
C ILE A 1103 23.67 22.48 -27.51
N ASP A 1104 24.33 23.55 -27.05
CA ASP A 1104 23.69 24.66 -26.34
C ASP A 1104 22.67 25.43 -27.18
N SER A 1105 22.62 25.16 -28.49
CA SER A 1105 21.66 25.77 -29.41
C SER A 1105 20.43 24.89 -29.70
N TYR A 1106 20.31 23.71 -29.06
CA TYR A 1106 19.09 22.91 -29.10
C TYR A 1106 17.96 23.64 -28.36
N TRP A 1107 16.73 23.50 -28.86
CA TRP A 1107 15.53 24.02 -28.17
C TRP A 1107 15.15 23.15 -26.96
N MET A 1108 16.06 23.08 -25.99
CA MET A 1108 15.91 22.31 -24.75
C MET A 1108 14.81 22.85 -23.85
N ASP A 1109 14.38 24.10 -24.05
CA ASP A 1109 13.22 24.71 -23.40
C ASP A 1109 11.88 24.10 -23.83
N LEU A 1110 11.84 23.44 -25.00
CA LEU A 1110 10.67 22.70 -25.50
C LEU A 1110 10.69 21.22 -25.09
N VAL A 1111 11.80 20.75 -24.52
CA VAL A 1111 12.01 19.36 -24.11
C VAL A 1111 12.12 19.32 -22.60
N ASP A 1112 11.14 18.70 -21.95
CA ASP A 1112 11.10 18.58 -20.49
C ASP A 1112 12.11 17.54 -19.98
N ARG A 1113 13.39 17.89 -20.06
CA ARG A 1113 14.51 17.02 -19.68
C ARG A 1113 14.55 16.81 -18.17
N ASP A 1114 14.20 17.82 -17.39
CA ASP A 1114 14.23 17.72 -15.93
C ASP A 1114 13.24 16.64 -15.47
N ASN A 1115 12.06 16.55 -16.10
CA ASN A 1115 11.17 15.42 -15.88
C ASN A 1115 11.74 14.08 -16.38
N LEU A 1116 12.45 14.03 -17.52
CA LEU A 1116 13.12 12.79 -17.97
C LEU A 1116 14.24 12.33 -17.01
N GLU A 1117 14.99 13.25 -16.43
CA GLU A 1117 16.05 12.96 -15.46
C GLU A 1117 15.44 12.54 -14.11
N LEU A 1118 14.39 13.21 -13.65
CA LEU A 1118 13.62 12.81 -12.47
C LEU A 1118 12.97 11.43 -12.66
N ASP A 1119 12.38 11.16 -13.82
CA ASP A 1119 11.83 9.85 -14.16
C ASP A 1119 12.93 8.78 -14.15
N PHE A 1120 14.11 9.08 -14.68
CA PHE A 1120 15.26 8.17 -14.66
C PHE A 1120 15.73 7.89 -13.22
N LEU A 1121 15.88 8.91 -12.38
CA LEU A 1121 16.37 8.75 -11.00
C LEU A 1121 15.32 8.07 -10.09
N SER A 1122 14.04 8.41 -10.28
CA SER A 1122 12.92 7.85 -9.50
C SER A 1122 12.53 6.44 -9.94
N TYR A 1123 12.85 6.01 -11.16
CA TYR A 1123 12.58 4.66 -11.64
C TYR A 1123 13.20 3.59 -10.74
N VAL A 1124 12.48 2.48 -10.52
CA VAL A 1124 12.90 1.37 -9.65
C VAL A 1124 13.83 0.44 -10.44
N TRP A 1125 15.06 0.92 -10.73
CA TRP A 1125 16.11 0.10 -11.34
C TRP A 1125 16.45 -1.10 -10.44
N GLU A 1126 16.93 -2.19 -11.02
CA GLU A 1126 17.30 -3.38 -10.24
C GLU A 1126 18.47 -3.04 -9.30
N GLY A 1127 18.30 -3.37 -8.02
CA GLY A 1127 19.23 -3.00 -6.96
C GLY A 1127 19.13 -1.56 -6.47
N SER A 1128 18.21 -0.73 -6.98
CA SER A 1128 18.07 0.67 -6.50
C SER A 1128 17.48 0.79 -5.09
N GLN A 1129 16.58 -0.12 -4.72
CA GLN A 1129 15.89 -0.14 -3.42
C GLN A 1129 16.84 -0.16 -2.22
N LYS A 1130 18.05 -0.70 -2.37
CA LYS A 1130 19.04 -0.77 -1.29
C LYS A 1130 19.72 0.57 -1.00
N PHE A 1131 19.66 1.52 -1.93
CA PHE A 1131 20.32 2.82 -1.81
C PHE A 1131 19.35 4.00 -1.69
N LYS A 1132 18.08 3.84 -2.10
CA LYS A 1132 17.04 4.87 -1.98
C LYS A 1132 16.55 4.99 -0.54
N THR A 1133 16.60 6.20 0.04
CA THR A 1133 15.84 6.55 1.25
C THR A 1133 14.43 6.95 0.81
N ASP A 1134 13.42 6.16 1.16
CA ASP A 1134 12.04 6.47 0.79
C ASP A 1134 11.45 7.39 1.86
N ASN A 1135 11.33 8.69 1.58
CA ASN A 1135 10.43 9.56 2.34
C ASN A 1135 9.01 9.37 1.77
N TYR A 1136 8.34 8.30 2.19
CA TYR A 1136 6.88 8.17 2.04
C TYR A 1136 6.21 8.94 3.18
N ASP A 1137 5.74 10.15 2.90
CA ASP A 1137 4.66 10.79 3.67
C ASP A 1137 3.48 11.02 2.73
N ASP A 1138 2.55 10.06 2.70
CA ASP A 1138 1.18 10.29 2.23
C ASP A 1138 0.40 10.99 3.38
N ASP A 1139 -0.28 12.09 3.03
CA ASP A 1139 -1.45 12.65 3.71
C ASP A 1139 -1.35 13.36 5.08
N THR A 1140 -0.38 14.28 5.27
CA THR A 1140 -0.67 15.47 6.12
C THR A 1140 -0.29 16.80 5.46
N MET A 1141 -1.32 17.53 5.05
CA MET A 1141 -1.26 18.91 4.57
C MET A 1141 -0.57 19.85 5.57
N ILE A 1142 0.42 20.61 5.05
CA ILE A 1142 0.82 21.95 5.50
C ILE A 1142 1.39 22.02 6.92
N LYS A 1143 2.66 21.63 7.09
CA LYS A 1143 3.71 22.33 7.88
C LYS A 1143 4.88 21.38 8.18
N LYS A 1144 5.85 21.31 7.27
CA LYS A 1144 7.29 21.04 7.51
C LYS A 1144 8.03 21.09 6.17
N SER A 1145 8.13 22.28 5.60
CA SER A 1145 8.77 22.55 4.31
C SER A 1145 10.30 22.60 4.35
N ASN A 1146 10.97 21.90 5.28
CA ASN A 1146 12.42 22.01 5.47
C ASN A 1146 13.20 20.68 5.50
N SER A 1147 12.58 19.50 5.31
CA SER A 1147 13.32 18.20 5.35
C SER A 1147 13.21 17.33 4.09
N ILE A 1148 12.37 17.70 3.10
CA ILE A 1148 12.36 17.08 1.75
C ILE A 1148 13.62 17.50 0.94
N ILE A 1149 14.30 18.53 1.43
CA ILE A 1149 15.41 19.23 0.79
C ILE A 1149 16.73 18.45 0.94
N ASP A 1150 16.97 17.67 1.99
CA ASP A 1150 18.32 17.16 2.24
C ASP A 1150 18.71 15.92 1.40
N ASP A 1151 17.81 14.96 1.18
CA ASP A 1151 18.17 13.74 0.40
C ASP A 1151 18.01 13.93 -1.12
N SER A 1152 17.04 14.75 -1.55
CA SER A 1152 16.97 15.16 -2.96
C SER A 1152 18.13 16.07 -3.35
N ILE A 1153 18.70 16.87 -2.43
CA ILE A 1153 19.93 17.64 -2.70
C ILE A 1153 21.19 16.77 -2.71
N SER A 1154 21.20 15.62 -2.02
CA SER A 1154 22.35 14.72 -2.04
C SER A 1154 22.58 14.08 -3.42
N LEU A 1155 21.52 13.83 -4.19
CA LEU A 1155 21.58 13.25 -5.54
C LEU A 1155 21.24 14.25 -6.66
N SER A 1156 20.45 15.28 -6.39
CA SER A 1156 20.19 16.41 -7.30
C SER A 1156 20.94 17.65 -6.81
N THR A 1157 22.25 17.71 -7.08
CA THR A 1157 22.99 18.98 -6.97
C THR A 1157 22.67 19.88 -8.17
N THR A 1158 21.41 20.27 -8.31
CA THR A 1158 20.92 21.25 -9.30
C THR A 1158 21.38 22.69 -9.00
N ILE A 1159 22.11 22.95 -7.91
CA ILE A 1159 22.50 24.32 -7.51
C ILE A 1159 24.00 24.65 -7.71
N LYS A 1160 24.86 23.73 -8.16
CA LYS A 1160 26.22 24.08 -8.61
C LYS A 1160 26.65 23.30 -9.85
N ARG A 1161 26.36 23.91 -11.01
CA ARG A 1161 27.16 23.99 -12.25
C ARG A 1161 26.23 23.84 -13.45
N GLN A 1162 25.89 24.97 -14.06
CA GLN A 1162 25.69 25.00 -15.51
C GLN A 1162 26.96 24.37 -16.12
N ARG A 1163 26.85 23.10 -16.54
CA ARG A 1163 27.97 22.34 -17.13
C ARG A 1163 28.27 22.96 -18.48
N LEU A 1164 29.28 23.84 -18.50
CA LEU A 1164 29.75 24.50 -19.71
C LEU A 1164 30.43 23.47 -20.63
N THR A 1165 29.92 23.41 -21.85
CA THR A 1165 30.45 22.71 -23.02
C THR A 1165 31.88 23.16 -23.35
N THR A 1166 32.87 22.43 -22.85
CA THR A 1166 34.22 22.40 -23.43
C THR A 1166 34.64 20.93 -23.37
N GLY A 1167 35.27 20.27 -24.34
CA GLY A 1167 36.19 20.72 -25.36
C GLY A 1167 37.36 19.73 -25.52
N LYS A 1168 37.21 18.44 -25.14
CA LYS A 1168 38.05 17.28 -25.51
C LYS A 1168 37.52 16.03 -24.77
N SER A 1169 37.45 14.88 -25.44
CA SER A 1169 37.18 13.59 -24.80
C SER A 1169 38.29 13.26 -23.80
N THR A 1170 37.93 12.80 -22.60
CA THR A 1170 38.89 12.45 -21.53
C THR A 1170 39.53 11.07 -21.71
N MET A 1171 39.18 10.33 -22.76
CA MET A 1171 39.85 9.10 -23.15
C MET A 1171 40.90 9.38 -24.23
N ILE A 1172 42.14 8.94 -23.95
CA ILE A 1172 43.25 8.92 -24.91
C ILE A 1172 42.82 8.11 -26.14
N GLN A 1173 42.98 8.68 -27.34
CA GLN A 1173 42.84 7.92 -28.59
C GLN A 1173 43.68 6.65 -28.51
N LEU A 1174 43.03 5.49 -28.68
CA LEU A 1174 43.73 4.23 -28.85
C LEU A 1174 44.75 4.36 -30.01
N PRO A 1175 45.96 3.77 -29.88
CA PRO A 1175 46.89 3.70 -30.98
C PRO A 1175 46.23 2.96 -32.14
N VAL A 1176 46.47 3.45 -33.36
CA VAL A 1176 46.05 2.79 -34.60
C VAL A 1176 46.40 1.31 -34.49
N ILE A 1177 45.40 0.44 -34.55
CA ILE A 1177 45.60 -1.01 -34.68
C ILE A 1177 46.38 -1.19 -35.98
N SER A 1178 47.70 -1.40 -35.86
CA SER A 1178 48.56 -1.73 -36.97
C SER A 1178 48.14 -3.11 -37.47
N ILE A 1179 47.35 -3.13 -38.54
CA ILE A 1179 47.19 -4.30 -39.38
C ILE A 1179 48.58 -4.59 -39.92
N SER A 1180 49.25 -5.60 -39.36
CA SER A 1180 50.49 -6.12 -39.91
C SER A 1180 50.18 -6.68 -41.30
N ASP A 1181 50.56 -5.96 -42.35
CA ASP A 1181 50.61 -6.46 -43.72
C ASP A 1181 51.57 -7.67 -43.77
N PRO A 1182 51.10 -8.90 -43.99
CA PRO A 1182 51.98 -10.03 -44.13
C PRO A 1182 52.26 -10.20 -45.62
N LEU A 1183 52.87 -9.22 -46.31
CA LEU A 1183 53.28 -9.37 -47.72
C LEU A 1183 54.23 -8.23 -48.17
N LEU A 1184 55.38 -8.09 -47.52
CA LEU A 1184 56.55 -7.40 -48.08
C LEU A 1184 57.83 -8.07 -47.55
N ASN A 1185 58.04 -9.29 -48.02
CA ASN A 1185 59.35 -9.93 -48.09
C ASN A 1185 59.47 -10.58 -49.47
N LYS A 1186 59.74 -9.75 -50.47
CA LYS A 1186 60.57 -10.04 -51.64
C LYS A 1186 60.98 -8.76 -52.33
#